data_AF-A0A1Q6QX70-F1
#
_entry.id   AF-A0A1Q6QX70-F1
#
_cell.length_a   1.000
_cell.length_b   1.000
_cell.length_c   1.000
_cell.angle_alpha   90.00
_cell.angle_beta   90.00
_cell.angle_gamma   90.00
#
_symmetry.space_group_name_H-M   'P 1'
#
loop_
_entity.id
_entity.type
_entity.pdbx_description
1 polymer ?
#
loop_
_entity_poly.entity_id
_entity_poly.type
_entity_poly.pdbx_seq_one_letter_code
_entity_poly.pdbx_strand_id
1 'polypeptide(L)'
;MNKEFFIKNRKKIIISVVVFAVFLIAFSLINSTYSLFFHEDIASNTDNYTTGLLSITAKGNSENISLTDALPMSDEAGATSTPYIFTITNTGNLDYKFNVKLLSTGDSSTSIDTRYIRVKVDDGEVATLADLTNGIIKSDITLLAGESIDITIRAWLNINTPNSQIGKTFNSKIVTDGQAVYTSSNNDIYSGGAKTIKDLFTPDDTVVNNNITYQYDTTHNLMKDVGGNIRYYGASPNNYIYFNCSDYTNQSSSTCEVWRIIGVIDGKLKLVRNGNIDGYAWDNKNTSTGAENDFGSNDWTVSRLMKMLNSGYESEIGGSLYWNRKNGTCYTSGTATAACDFSSVGLINDTTRNMIASATWYLGGWNAGNVYADFIYGKERGSNVYSGRPLSWNGKIALLYPSDYGYGADFRYCSNNLYQYNDSTCLSNNWISSLRNEYAMWLLSPLSSSTYRVLVIGNQNRINVRDAANPADVIPTLYLNSSVSFSSTGNGSQSNPYQIDINNSGMETYTITYNLNGGTGTIPSQTKIAGQPLTLSSVTPTKTEYAFGGWYIQGENPILAKKYYPGDSFEVDGNITLVAFWKLKESEIELYSVVLQNSSGITMTSKSVIANSPFSYTWSEGSASTMGISRPKTVSCTNGQTAILSNDGDSYTVSIASVTSNTVCTVTYSTNSGQVDM
;
A
#
# COMPACT_ATOMS: atom_id res chain seq x y z
N MET A 1 62.21 -50.53 18.65
CA MET A 1 61.58 -51.20 17.49
C MET A 1 62.71 -51.67 16.56
N ASN A 2 62.77 -52.97 16.23
CA ASN A 2 63.97 -53.62 15.68
C ASN A 2 64.20 -53.27 14.19
N LYS A 3 65.37 -52.70 13.86
CA LYS A 3 65.73 -52.18 12.53
C LYS A 3 65.84 -53.30 11.47
N GLU A 4 66.23 -54.50 11.90
CA GLU A 4 66.32 -55.68 11.01
C GLU A 4 64.96 -56.18 10.53
N PHE A 5 63.92 -56.04 11.37
CA PHE A 5 62.56 -56.46 11.03
C PHE A 5 62.02 -55.66 9.83
N PHE A 6 62.28 -54.35 9.80
CA PHE A 6 61.86 -53.46 8.72
C PHE A 6 62.57 -53.75 7.40
N ILE A 7 63.86 -54.11 7.43
CA ILE A 7 64.62 -54.42 6.23
C ILE A 7 64.15 -55.74 5.61
N LYS A 8 63.98 -56.78 6.44
CA LYS A 8 63.53 -58.10 5.99
C LYS A 8 62.11 -58.09 5.44
N ASN A 9 61.22 -57.29 6.03
CA ASN A 9 59.81 -57.22 5.65
C ASN A 9 59.46 -55.99 4.80
N ARG A 10 60.44 -55.21 4.33
CA ARG A 10 60.24 -53.93 3.62
C ARG A 10 59.23 -54.03 2.48
N LYS A 11 59.32 -55.07 1.65
CA LYS A 11 58.36 -55.29 0.53
C LYS A 11 56.95 -55.61 1.05
N LYS A 12 56.83 -56.42 2.10
CA LYS A 12 55.53 -56.76 2.71
C LYS A 12 54.90 -55.56 3.40
N ILE A 13 55.70 -54.72 4.05
CA ILE A 13 55.25 -53.48 4.69
C ILE A 13 54.78 -52.46 3.64
N ILE A 14 55.54 -52.27 2.56
CA ILE A 14 55.15 -51.37 1.47
C ILE A 14 53.84 -51.85 0.82
N ILE A 15 53.71 -53.15 0.53
CA ILE A 15 52.47 -53.72 -0.01
C ILE A 15 51.31 -53.51 0.97
N SER A 16 51.52 -53.74 2.26
CA SER A 16 50.48 -53.55 3.28
C SER A 16 50.04 -52.08 3.40
N VAL A 17 50.96 -51.12 3.28
CA VAL A 17 50.65 -49.69 3.31
C VAL A 17 49.91 -49.25 2.05
N VAL A 18 50.29 -49.76 0.87
CA VAL A 18 49.59 -49.47 -0.40
C VAL A 18 48.18 -50.06 -0.39
N VAL A 19 48.00 -51.29 0.08
CA VAL A 19 46.68 -51.91 0.23
C VAL A 19 45.82 -51.12 1.21
N PHE A 20 46.39 -50.67 2.34
CA PHE A 20 45.68 -49.85 3.32
C PHE A 20 45.28 -48.47 2.75
N ALA A 21 46.14 -47.84 1.97
CA ALA A 21 45.83 -46.56 1.31
C ALA A 21 44.74 -46.71 0.24
N VAL A 22 44.77 -47.78 -0.56
CA VAL A 22 43.70 -48.10 -1.52
C VAL A 22 42.39 -48.42 -0.80
N PHE A 23 42.45 -49.09 0.35
CA PHE A 23 41.27 -49.36 1.17
C PHE A 23 40.67 -48.07 1.75
N LEU A 24 41.50 -47.10 2.17
CA LEU A 24 41.06 -45.78 2.63
C LEU A 24 40.43 -44.93 1.52
N ILE A 25 40.98 -45.00 0.30
CA ILE A 25 40.40 -44.34 -0.89
C ILE A 25 39.08 -45.02 -1.29
N ALA A 26 39.00 -46.35 -1.24
CA ALA A 26 37.75 -47.08 -1.46
C ALA A 26 36.72 -46.73 -0.37
N PHE A 27 37.11 -46.63 0.90
CA PHE A 27 36.21 -46.23 1.99
C PHE A 27 35.74 -44.77 1.86
N SER A 28 36.60 -43.86 1.38
CA SER A 28 36.21 -42.48 1.11
C SER A 28 35.26 -42.37 -0.10
N LEU A 29 35.42 -43.24 -1.10
CA LEU A 29 34.52 -43.34 -2.25
C LEU A 29 33.18 -44.01 -1.89
N ILE A 30 33.17 -44.98 -0.98
CA ILE A 30 31.94 -45.62 -0.47
C ILE A 30 31.17 -44.66 0.44
N ASN A 31 31.86 -43.83 1.26
CA ASN A 31 31.19 -42.79 2.06
C ASN A 31 30.75 -41.57 1.24
N SER A 32 31.47 -41.20 0.18
CA SER A 32 31.01 -40.14 -0.72
C SER A 32 29.84 -40.61 -1.59
N THR A 33 29.74 -41.90 -1.92
CA THR A 33 28.53 -42.48 -2.54
C THR A 33 27.41 -42.71 -1.54
N TYR A 34 27.67 -43.09 -0.27
CA TYR A 34 26.62 -43.19 0.74
C TYR A 34 26.00 -41.82 1.07
N SER A 35 26.79 -40.73 1.05
CA SER A 35 26.28 -39.36 1.15
C SER A 35 25.58 -38.84 -0.13
N LEU A 36 25.81 -39.47 -1.28
CA LEU A 36 25.13 -39.17 -2.55
C LEU A 36 23.88 -40.03 -2.78
N PHE A 37 23.71 -41.14 -2.03
CA PHE A 37 22.60 -42.08 -2.19
C PHE A 37 21.74 -42.29 -0.93
N PHE A 38 22.15 -41.80 0.24
CA PHE A 38 21.26 -41.56 1.37
C PHE A 38 21.00 -40.06 1.51
N HIS A 39 20.25 -39.56 0.54
CA HIS A 39 19.33 -38.48 0.83
C HIS A 39 18.20 -39.14 1.61
N GLU A 40 18.00 -38.76 2.87
CA GLU A 40 16.70 -38.97 3.48
C GLU A 40 15.73 -38.20 2.58
N ASP A 41 14.79 -38.89 1.95
CA ASP A 41 13.76 -38.26 1.13
C ASP A 41 12.96 -37.31 2.01
N ILE A 42 13.44 -36.07 2.17
CA ILE A 42 12.57 -34.95 2.50
C ILE A 42 11.66 -34.88 1.30
N ALA A 43 10.39 -35.19 1.51
CA ALA A 43 9.34 -35.11 0.52
C ALA A 43 9.40 -33.73 -0.16
N SER A 44 10.07 -33.66 -1.31
CA SER A 44 10.06 -32.54 -2.22
C SER A 44 9.13 -32.91 -3.36
N ASN A 45 7.84 -32.95 -3.03
CA ASN A 45 6.84 -32.65 -4.05
C ASN A 45 6.92 -31.15 -4.28
N THR A 46 7.59 -30.75 -5.36
CA THR A 46 7.54 -29.40 -5.92
C THR A 46 6.19 -29.19 -6.61
N ASP A 47 5.17 -29.00 -5.78
CA ASP A 47 4.16 -27.97 -6.00
C ASP A 47 4.52 -26.84 -5.02
N ASN A 48 4.36 -25.56 -5.40
CA ASN A 48 4.76 -24.41 -4.57
C ASN A 48 3.92 -24.30 -3.28
N TYR A 49 4.28 -25.10 -2.29
CA TYR A 49 3.76 -25.03 -0.95
C TYR A 49 4.92 -24.75 -0.02
N THR A 50 4.95 -23.57 0.57
CA THR A 50 5.76 -23.35 1.77
C THR A 50 5.06 -24.17 2.85
N THR A 51 5.51 -25.40 3.08
CA THR A 51 5.02 -26.24 4.19
C THR A 51 4.92 -25.33 5.41
N GLY A 52 3.73 -25.14 6.01
CA GLY A 52 3.50 -24.16 7.07
C GLY A 52 4.68 -24.11 8.04
N LEU A 53 5.54 -23.09 7.95
CA LEU A 53 6.72 -23.02 8.80
C LEU A 53 6.26 -22.36 10.08
N LEU A 54 6.19 -23.13 11.17
CA LEU A 54 5.89 -22.56 12.46
C LEU A 54 7.11 -21.81 12.99
N SER A 55 6.93 -20.54 13.30
CA SER A 55 7.86 -19.75 14.10
C SER A 55 7.38 -19.75 15.55
N ILE A 56 8.31 -19.91 16.50
CA ILE A 56 8.00 -19.86 17.93
C ILE A 56 8.80 -18.72 18.55
N THR A 57 8.13 -17.84 19.28
CA THR A 57 8.76 -16.71 19.98
C THR A 57 8.26 -16.64 21.41
N ALA A 58 9.16 -16.48 22.39
CA ALA A 58 8.79 -16.33 23.79
C ALA A 58 8.46 -14.86 24.11
N LYS A 59 7.34 -14.61 24.80
CA LYS A 59 6.97 -13.30 25.36
C LYS A 59 7.32 -13.27 26.85
N GLY A 60 8.49 -12.73 27.18
CA GLY A 60 8.98 -12.63 28.58
C GLY A 60 9.75 -13.87 29.07
N ASN A 61 10.12 -13.88 30.37
CA ASN A 61 10.75 -14.92 31.21
C ASN A 61 11.76 -15.95 30.63
N SER A 62 12.28 -15.74 29.41
CA SER A 62 13.26 -16.54 28.66
C SER A 62 12.68 -17.57 27.68
N GLU A 63 13.51 -17.98 26.71
CA GLU A 63 13.19 -18.95 25.66
C GLU A 63 13.15 -20.41 26.15
N ASN A 64 13.56 -20.68 27.40
CA ASN A 64 13.56 -22.01 28.00
C ASN A 64 12.70 -22.02 29.28
N ILE A 65 12.02 -23.12 29.55
CA ILE A 65 11.35 -23.35 30.84
C ILE A 65 12.37 -23.96 31.80
N SER A 66 12.63 -23.28 32.92
CA SER A 66 13.65 -23.68 33.90
C SER A 66 13.09 -23.78 35.31
N LEU A 67 13.35 -24.90 35.98
CA LEU A 67 13.00 -25.12 37.41
C LEU A 67 14.26 -25.21 38.28
N THR A 68 15.33 -24.54 37.88
CA THR A 68 16.58 -24.53 38.64
C THR A 68 16.35 -23.94 40.04
N ASP A 69 16.75 -24.68 41.07
CA ASP A 69 16.56 -24.34 42.48
C ASP A 69 15.10 -24.11 42.92
N ALA A 70 14.13 -24.61 42.14
CA ALA A 70 12.71 -24.52 42.48
C ALA A 70 12.40 -25.36 43.73
N LEU A 71 11.64 -24.77 44.66
CA LEU A 71 11.15 -25.48 45.84
C LEU A 71 9.87 -26.27 45.50
N PRO A 72 9.69 -27.49 46.07
CA PRO A 72 8.44 -28.25 45.96
C PRO A 72 7.23 -27.44 46.44
N MET A 73 6.12 -27.48 45.69
CA MET A 73 4.89 -26.77 46.05
C MET A 73 3.62 -27.56 45.67
N SER A 74 2.49 -27.20 46.27
CA SER A 74 1.19 -27.83 45.96
C SER A 74 0.69 -27.42 44.57
N ASP A 75 -0.24 -28.18 44.02
CA ASP A 75 -0.82 -27.88 42.71
C ASP A 75 -1.63 -26.58 42.72
N GLU A 76 -2.27 -26.22 43.84
CA GLU A 76 -2.99 -24.96 43.99
C GLU A 76 -2.03 -23.76 43.89
N ALA A 77 -0.88 -23.83 44.55
CA ALA A 77 0.12 -22.77 44.49
C ALA A 77 0.80 -22.73 43.11
N GLY A 78 1.18 -23.89 42.57
CA GLY A 78 1.83 -24.01 41.26
C GLY A 78 0.95 -23.55 40.09
N ALA A 79 -0.36 -23.83 40.13
CA ALA A 79 -1.30 -23.40 39.10
C ALA A 79 -1.49 -21.87 39.02
N THR A 80 -1.10 -21.14 40.07
CA THR A 80 -1.14 -19.66 40.13
C THR A 80 0.22 -19.00 39.91
N SER A 81 1.27 -19.79 39.63
CA SER A 81 2.61 -19.26 39.34
C SER A 81 2.64 -18.42 38.06
N THR A 82 3.67 -17.57 37.97
CA THR A 82 3.92 -16.74 36.78
C THR A 82 4.16 -17.65 35.57
N PRO A 83 3.37 -17.51 34.49
CA PRO A 83 3.49 -18.39 33.35
C PRO A 83 4.65 -18.02 32.41
N TYR A 84 5.07 -18.99 31.61
CA TYR A 84 5.82 -18.81 30.37
C TYR A 84 4.82 -18.69 29.21
N ILE A 85 4.99 -17.70 28.34
CA ILE A 85 4.10 -17.45 27.21
C ILE A 85 4.89 -17.60 25.91
N PHE A 86 4.43 -18.49 25.04
CA PHE A 86 5.02 -18.72 23.71
C PHE A 86 4.01 -18.40 22.62
N THR A 87 4.37 -17.50 21.72
CA THR A 87 3.61 -17.24 20.50
C THR A 87 4.10 -18.17 19.41
N ILE A 88 3.20 -19.01 18.89
CA ILE A 88 3.45 -19.87 17.73
C ILE A 88 2.74 -19.25 16.54
N THR A 89 3.47 -18.95 15.47
CA THR A 89 2.95 -18.29 14.26
C THR A 89 3.17 -19.18 13.05
N ASN A 90 2.12 -19.37 12.24
CA ASN A 90 2.25 -20.02 10.94
C ASN A 90 2.76 -19.02 9.91
N THR A 91 4.04 -19.12 9.54
CA THR A 91 4.68 -18.23 8.56
C THR A 91 4.64 -18.77 7.12
N GLY A 92 4.08 -19.97 6.92
CA GLY A 92 3.88 -20.52 5.58
C GLY A 92 2.53 -20.12 4.97
N ASN A 93 2.25 -20.70 3.80
CA ASN A 93 1.07 -20.39 2.99
C ASN A 93 0.00 -21.50 3.04
N LEU A 94 0.20 -22.51 3.88
CA LEU A 94 -0.75 -23.60 4.13
C LEU A 94 -1.12 -23.62 5.61
N ASP A 95 -2.34 -24.08 5.90
CA ASP A 95 -2.74 -24.43 7.26
C ASP A 95 -1.78 -25.48 7.83
N TYR A 96 -1.46 -25.34 9.12
CA TYR A 96 -0.53 -26.24 9.78
C TYR A 96 -1.19 -26.89 10.99
N LYS A 97 -1.23 -28.23 10.97
CA LYS A 97 -1.74 -29.04 12.07
C LYS A 97 -0.57 -29.61 12.86
N PHE A 98 -0.51 -29.35 14.16
CA PHE A 98 0.61 -29.73 15.00
C PHE A 98 0.21 -29.99 16.44
N ASN A 99 1.06 -30.71 17.17
CA ASN A 99 1.02 -30.74 18.62
C ASN A 99 2.19 -29.95 19.19
N VAL A 100 2.04 -29.52 20.43
CA VAL A 100 3.06 -28.85 21.22
C VAL A 100 3.63 -29.84 22.22
N LYS A 101 4.96 -29.92 22.27
CA LYS A 101 5.72 -30.81 23.16
C LYS A 101 6.70 -30.05 24.01
N LEU A 102 6.97 -30.60 25.19
CA LEU A 102 8.05 -30.21 26.08
C LEU A 102 9.21 -31.20 25.95
N LEU A 103 10.34 -30.74 25.40
CA LEU A 103 11.56 -31.54 25.27
C LEU A 103 12.58 -31.15 26.34
N SER A 104 12.95 -32.07 27.21
CA SER A 104 14.02 -31.88 28.20
C SER A 104 15.38 -31.78 27.51
N THR A 105 16.19 -30.78 27.86
CA THR A 105 17.49 -30.50 27.22
C THR A 105 18.70 -30.82 28.12
N GLY A 106 18.51 -31.59 29.19
CA GLY A 106 19.56 -31.92 30.18
C GLY A 106 20.08 -33.36 30.11
N ASP A 107 21.26 -33.59 30.71
CA ASP A 107 21.79 -34.94 30.95
C ASP A 107 20.93 -35.65 32.02
N SER A 108 20.41 -36.82 31.68
CA SER A 108 19.56 -37.67 32.54
C SER A 108 20.12 -37.94 33.95
N SER A 109 21.43 -37.82 34.15
CA SER A 109 22.10 -38.03 35.44
C SER A 109 22.01 -36.84 36.40
N THR A 110 21.75 -35.63 35.89
CA THR A 110 21.71 -34.37 36.66
C THR A 110 20.36 -33.64 36.57
N SER A 111 19.42 -34.18 35.78
CA SER A 111 18.10 -33.61 35.61
C SER A 111 17.10 -34.06 36.68
N ILE A 112 16.15 -33.19 37.06
CA ILE A 112 14.98 -33.56 37.87
C ILE A 112 14.19 -34.66 37.13
N ASP A 113 13.82 -35.74 37.81
CA ASP A 113 12.98 -36.78 37.24
C ASP A 113 11.57 -36.22 36.92
N THR A 114 11.16 -36.35 35.65
CA THR A 114 9.90 -35.80 35.11
C THR A 114 8.64 -36.26 35.84
N ARG A 115 8.68 -37.35 36.63
CA ARG A 115 7.54 -37.78 37.49
C ARG A 115 7.22 -36.81 38.62
N TYR A 116 8.16 -35.92 38.95
CA TYR A 116 8.00 -34.90 39.98
C TYR A 116 7.71 -33.53 39.41
N ILE A 117 7.61 -33.39 38.08
CA ILE A 117 7.32 -32.12 37.42
C ILE A 117 5.84 -32.07 37.09
N ARG A 118 5.17 -31.04 37.60
CA ARG A 118 3.77 -30.73 37.32
C ARG A 118 3.69 -29.62 36.29
N VAL A 119 2.77 -29.76 35.34
CA VAL A 119 2.59 -28.81 34.25
C VAL A 119 1.11 -28.49 34.09
N LYS A 120 0.80 -27.21 33.87
CA LYS A 120 -0.52 -26.72 33.47
C LYS A 120 -0.37 -25.89 32.20
N VAL A 121 -1.15 -26.21 31.18
CA VAL A 121 -1.19 -25.47 29.91
C VAL A 121 -2.51 -24.72 29.80
N ASP A 122 -2.43 -23.43 29.51
CA ASP A 122 -3.55 -22.49 29.47
C ASP A 122 -4.43 -22.61 30.73
N ASP A 123 -5.74 -22.81 30.54
CA ASP A 123 -6.73 -23.05 31.60
C ASP A 123 -7.05 -24.55 31.80
N GLY A 124 -6.21 -25.44 31.26
CA GLY A 124 -6.38 -26.89 31.35
C GLY A 124 -6.09 -27.49 32.73
N GLU A 125 -6.29 -28.80 32.82
CA GLU A 125 -6.00 -29.57 34.04
C GLU A 125 -4.50 -29.72 34.31
N VAL A 126 -4.14 -29.93 35.58
CA VAL A 126 -2.75 -30.17 35.99
C VAL A 126 -2.36 -31.61 35.66
N ALA A 127 -1.25 -31.79 34.94
CA ALA A 127 -0.69 -33.08 34.60
C ALA A 127 0.72 -33.28 35.18
N THR A 128 1.11 -34.54 35.38
CA THR A 128 2.52 -34.90 35.64
C THR A 128 3.22 -35.08 34.30
N LEU A 129 4.41 -34.50 34.13
CA LEU A 129 5.13 -34.54 32.86
C LEU A 129 5.47 -35.96 32.40
N ALA A 130 5.79 -36.88 33.32
CA ALA A 130 6.06 -38.29 32.99
C ALA A 130 4.83 -39.06 32.46
N ASP A 131 3.62 -38.62 32.78
CA ASP A 131 2.38 -39.27 32.34
C ASP A 131 1.98 -38.81 30.92
N LEU A 132 2.61 -37.76 30.40
CA LEU A 132 2.36 -37.24 29.05
C LEU A 132 3.04 -38.12 28.00
N THR A 133 2.25 -38.60 27.04
CA THR A 133 2.77 -39.40 25.93
C THR A 133 3.70 -38.56 25.06
N ASN A 134 4.98 -38.93 25.00
CA ASN A 134 6.02 -38.24 24.23
C ASN A 134 6.15 -36.72 24.56
N GLY A 135 5.84 -36.34 25.81
CA GLY A 135 5.90 -34.95 26.27
C GLY A 135 4.90 -34.00 25.59
N ILE A 136 3.87 -34.53 24.92
CA ILE A 136 2.82 -33.73 24.27
C ILE A 136 1.97 -33.05 25.36
N ILE A 137 1.92 -31.73 25.32
CA ILE A 137 1.24 -30.90 26.33
C ILE A 137 -0.02 -30.24 25.79
N LYS A 138 -0.16 -30.15 24.47
CA LYS A 138 -1.36 -29.71 23.76
C LYS A 138 -1.39 -30.33 22.38
N SER A 139 -2.46 -31.02 22.02
CA SER A 139 -2.58 -31.75 20.74
C SER A 139 -3.57 -31.12 19.79
N ASP A 140 -3.48 -31.53 18.51
CA ASP A 140 -4.45 -31.24 17.46
C ASP A 140 -4.72 -29.74 17.21
N ILE A 141 -3.69 -28.91 17.37
CA ILE A 141 -3.78 -27.48 17.05
C ILE A 141 -3.75 -27.31 15.54
N THR A 142 -4.66 -26.51 14.99
CA THR A 142 -4.63 -26.08 13.59
C THR A 142 -4.51 -24.56 13.56
N LEU A 143 -3.50 -24.05 12.85
CA LEU A 143 -3.32 -22.62 12.59
C LEU A 143 -3.45 -22.34 11.09
N LEU A 144 -4.28 -21.37 10.72
CA LEU A 144 -4.35 -20.93 9.32
C LEU A 144 -3.07 -20.19 8.91
N ALA A 145 -2.84 -20.03 7.62
CA ALA A 145 -1.69 -19.28 7.11
C ALA A 145 -1.66 -17.83 7.65
N GLY A 146 -0.54 -17.42 8.25
CA GLY A 146 -0.37 -16.09 8.84
C GLY A 146 -0.98 -15.92 10.24
N GLU A 147 -1.69 -16.91 10.78
CA GLU A 147 -2.23 -16.85 12.13
C GLU A 147 -1.21 -17.16 13.21
N SER A 148 -1.46 -16.63 14.40
CA SER A 148 -0.67 -16.87 15.61
C SER A 148 -1.56 -17.31 16.77
N ILE A 149 -1.02 -18.18 17.62
CA ILE A 149 -1.62 -18.55 18.91
C ILE A 149 -0.60 -18.37 20.03
N ASP A 150 -1.07 -17.83 21.16
CA ASP A 150 -0.30 -17.79 22.39
C ASP A 150 -0.60 -19.05 23.23
N ILE A 151 0.45 -19.75 23.65
CA ILE A 151 0.38 -20.90 24.55
C ILE A 151 1.00 -20.51 25.88
N THR A 152 0.23 -20.67 26.96
CA THR A 152 0.62 -20.33 28.32
C THR A 152 1.00 -21.61 29.07
N ILE A 153 2.22 -21.70 29.59
CA ILE A 153 2.71 -22.89 30.29
C ILE A 153 3.16 -22.51 31.70
N ARG A 154 2.66 -23.24 32.70
CA ARG A 154 3.14 -23.19 34.08
C ARG A 154 3.75 -24.55 34.42
N ALA A 155 4.95 -24.55 34.99
CA ALA A 155 5.62 -25.75 35.45
C ALA A 155 6.14 -25.55 36.87
N TRP A 156 6.02 -26.56 37.72
CA TRP A 156 6.52 -26.53 39.10
C TRP A 156 6.92 -27.92 39.58
N LEU A 157 7.65 -27.94 40.69
CA LEU A 157 8.08 -29.17 41.35
C LEU A 157 7.00 -29.66 42.32
N ASN A 158 6.58 -30.91 42.21
CA ASN A 158 5.52 -31.51 43.03
C ASN A 158 5.89 -31.47 44.52
N ILE A 159 4.96 -31.14 45.41
CA ILE A 159 5.19 -31.11 46.87
C ILE A 159 5.77 -32.41 47.45
N ASN A 160 5.50 -33.57 46.84
CA ASN A 160 5.98 -34.87 47.27
C ASN A 160 7.38 -35.23 46.72
N THR A 161 8.11 -34.27 46.15
CA THR A 161 9.42 -34.50 45.56
C THR A 161 10.46 -34.88 46.64
N PRO A 162 11.16 -36.03 46.51
CA PRO A 162 12.19 -36.44 47.46
C PRO A 162 13.40 -35.50 47.44
N ASN A 163 14.09 -35.37 48.58
CA ASN A 163 15.31 -34.56 48.72
C ASN A 163 16.42 -34.93 47.71
N SER A 164 16.42 -36.17 47.18
CA SER A 164 17.37 -36.60 46.15
C SER A 164 17.18 -35.95 44.78
N GLN A 165 16.07 -35.23 44.58
CA GLN A 165 15.77 -34.46 43.37
C GLN A 165 15.96 -32.94 43.58
N ILE A 166 16.11 -32.49 44.82
CA ILE A 166 16.28 -31.07 45.16
C ILE A 166 17.71 -30.64 44.78
N GLY A 167 17.85 -29.49 44.11
CA GLY A 167 19.13 -28.98 43.61
C GLY A 167 19.58 -29.58 42.26
N LYS A 168 18.76 -30.44 41.66
CA LYS A 168 18.92 -30.84 40.24
C LYS A 168 18.33 -29.79 39.31
N THR A 169 18.76 -29.78 38.06
CA THR A 169 18.26 -28.82 37.07
C THR A 169 17.16 -29.42 36.21
N PHE A 170 16.22 -28.61 35.77
CA PHE A 170 15.32 -28.97 34.68
C PHE A 170 15.28 -27.79 33.72
N ASN A 171 15.67 -28.04 32.47
CA ASN A 171 15.57 -27.09 31.38
C ASN A 171 14.86 -27.80 30.23
N SER A 172 13.85 -27.14 29.67
CA SER A 172 13.09 -27.70 28.56
C SER A 172 12.78 -26.66 27.51
N LYS A 173 12.68 -27.12 26.26
CA LYS A 173 12.28 -26.34 25.10
C LYS A 173 10.90 -26.79 24.63
N ILE A 174 10.15 -25.83 24.13
CA ILE A 174 8.93 -26.10 23.38
C ILE A 174 9.32 -26.53 21.96
N VAL A 175 8.76 -27.63 21.49
CA VAL A 175 8.90 -28.10 20.10
C VAL A 175 7.53 -28.45 19.54
N THR A 176 7.36 -28.30 18.24
CA THR A 176 6.13 -28.67 17.55
C THR A 176 6.36 -29.90 16.68
N ASP A 177 5.40 -30.80 16.63
CA ASP A 177 5.37 -31.91 15.68
C ASP A 177 4.08 -31.87 14.88
N GLY A 178 4.22 -31.65 13.58
CA GLY A 178 3.06 -31.38 12.74
C GLY A 178 3.36 -31.53 11.27
N GLN A 179 2.30 -31.38 10.48
CA GLN A 179 2.37 -31.37 9.03
C GLN A 179 1.46 -30.27 8.49
N ALA A 180 1.81 -29.75 7.32
CA ALA A 180 0.91 -28.90 6.57
C ALA A 180 -0.31 -29.72 6.13
N VAL A 181 -1.51 -29.14 6.23
CA VAL A 181 -2.76 -29.82 5.87
C VAL A 181 -3.57 -28.98 4.88
N TYR A 182 -4.27 -29.66 3.97
CA TYR A 182 -5.20 -29.01 3.05
C TYR A 182 -6.62 -29.07 3.61
N THR A 183 -7.21 -27.91 3.87
CA THR A 183 -8.60 -27.79 4.32
C THR A 183 -9.47 -27.25 3.16
N SER A 184 -10.79 -27.45 3.22
CA SER A 184 -11.73 -26.95 2.18
C SER A 184 -11.75 -25.41 2.07
N SER A 185 -11.24 -24.70 3.07
CA SER A 185 -10.93 -23.27 3.06
C SER A 185 -9.77 -22.90 2.12
N ASN A 186 -9.02 -23.86 1.58
CA ASN A 186 -7.99 -23.57 0.57
C ASN A 186 -8.55 -23.21 -0.82
N ASN A 187 -9.84 -23.42 -1.06
CA ASN A 187 -10.55 -22.80 -2.19
C ASN A 187 -10.89 -21.32 -1.94
N ASP A 188 -10.72 -20.82 -0.69
CA ASP A 188 -10.96 -19.42 -0.29
C ASP A 188 -9.67 -18.58 -0.23
N ILE A 189 -8.53 -19.09 -0.71
CA ILE A 189 -7.24 -18.36 -0.73
C ILE A 189 -7.30 -17.16 -1.67
N TYR A 190 -8.10 -17.26 -2.73
CA TYR A 190 -8.27 -16.19 -3.70
C TYR A 190 -9.46 -15.31 -3.30
N SER A 191 -9.22 -14.01 -3.19
CA SER A 191 -10.26 -13.00 -3.04
C SER A 191 -10.20 -11.96 -4.16
N GLY A 192 -11.27 -11.17 -4.28
CA GLY A 192 -11.40 -10.11 -5.27
C GLY A 192 -11.16 -10.54 -6.72
N GLY A 193 -10.37 -9.75 -7.44
CA GLY A 193 -10.05 -9.97 -8.85
C GLY A 193 -9.24 -11.24 -9.09
N ALA A 194 -8.39 -11.65 -8.14
CA ALA A 194 -7.65 -12.91 -8.25
C ALA A 194 -8.61 -14.11 -8.25
N LYS A 195 -9.64 -14.08 -7.41
CA LYS A 195 -10.69 -15.10 -7.42
C LYS A 195 -11.43 -15.14 -8.75
N THR A 196 -11.79 -13.98 -9.29
CA THR A 196 -12.50 -13.87 -10.57
C THR A 196 -11.71 -14.56 -11.69
N ILE A 197 -10.41 -14.28 -11.83
CA ILE A 197 -9.57 -14.93 -12.85
C ILE A 197 -9.38 -16.43 -12.58
N LYS A 198 -9.26 -16.83 -11.30
CA LYS A 198 -9.14 -18.25 -10.94
C LYS A 198 -10.40 -19.04 -11.27
N ASP A 199 -11.57 -18.46 -11.04
CA ASP A 199 -12.88 -19.06 -11.31
C ASP A 199 -13.13 -19.21 -12.82
N LEU A 200 -12.55 -18.34 -13.65
CA LEU A 200 -12.60 -18.48 -15.12
C LEU A 200 -11.80 -19.69 -15.61
N PHE A 201 -10.75 -20.11 -14.89
CA PHE A 201 -9.87 -21.17 -15.36
C PHE A 201 -10.52 -22.55 -15.23
N THR A 202 -11.05 -23.03 -16.35
CA THR A 202 -11.65 -24.35 -16.51
C THR A 202 -10.85 -25.15 -17.55
N PRO A 203 -9.82 -25.93 -17.13
CA PRO A 203 -8.98 -26.67 -18.06
C PRO A 203 -9.77 -27.61 -18.97
N ASP A 204 -9.55 -27.51 -20.26
CA ASP A 204 -10.16 -28.32 -21.32
C ASP A 204 -9.14 -28.99 -22.25
N ASP A 205 -7.85 -28.61 -22.14
CA ASP A 205 -6.76 -29.11 -22.98
C ASP A 205 -5.45 -29.27 -22.18
N THR A 206 -4.50 -29.99 -22.76
CA THR A 206 -3.13 -30.11 -22.25
C THR A 206 -2.09 -29.95 -23.35
N VAL A 207 -1.06 -29.16 -23.08
CA VAL A 207 0.02 -28.87 -24.05
C VAL A 207 1.36 -29.27 -23.45
N VAL A 208 2.25 -29.88 -24.23
CA VAL A 208 3.59 -30.29 -23.78
C VAL A 208 4.65 -29.34 -24.32
N ASN A 209 5.50 -28.83 -23.43
CA ASN A 209 6.71 -28.08 -23.78
C ASN A 209 7.84 -28.49 -22.84
N ASN A 210 9.05 -28.70 -23.35
CA ASN A 210 10.22 -29.14 -22.57
C ASN A 210 9.95 -30.39 -21.70
N ASN A 211 9.16 -31.36 -22.21
CA ASN A 211 8.71 -32.56 -21.49
C ASN A 211 7.83 -32.30 -20.25
N ILE A 212 7.28 -31.10 -20.11
CA ILE A 212 6.32 -30.74 -19.06
C ILE A 212 4.94 -30.59 -19.69
N THR A 213 3.93 -31.14 -19.02
CA THR A 213 2.53 -31.04 -19.45
C THR A 213 1.84 -29.88 -18.72
N TYR A 214 1.29 -28.94 -19.47
CA TYR A 214 0.60 -27.76 -18.97
C TYR A 214 -0.91 -27.90 -19.18
N GLN A 215 -1.70 -27.49 -18.19
CA GLN A 215 -3.15 -27.44 -18.29
C GLN A 215 -3.58 -26.13 -18.95
N TYR A 216 -4.40 -26.21 -19.99
CA TYR A 216 -4.88 -25.08 -20.76
C TYR A 216 -6.40 -24.99 -20.66
N ASP A 217 -6.90 -23.75 -20.57
CA ASP A 217 -8.26 -23.35 -20.85
C ASP A 217 -8.22 -22.58 -22.17
N THR A 218 -8.79 -23.18 -23.22
CA THR A 218 -8.79 -22.61 -24.56
C THR A 218 -9.85 -21.53 -24.77
N THR A 219 -10.87 -21.49 -23.92
CA THR A 219 -11.98 -20.52 -23.98
C THR A 219 -11.53 -19.15 -23.50
N HIS A 220 -10.78 -19.10 -22.41
CA HIS A 220 -10.33 -17.85 -21.78
C HIS A 220 -8.85 -17.51 -22.04
N ASN A 221 -8.14 -18.36 -22.80
CA ASN A 221 -6.70 -18.26 -23.03
C ASN A 221 -5.90 -18.21 -21.71
N LEU A 222 -6.25 -19.10 -20.79
CA LEU A 222 -5.57 -19.25 -19.50
C LEU A 222 -4.81 -20.58 -19.44
N MET A 223 -3.62 -20.57 -18.85
CA MET A 223 -2.84 -21.79 -18.61
C MET A 223 -2.35 -21.87 -17.17
N LYS A 224 -2.11 -23.09 -16.67
CA LYS A 224 -1.44 -23.33 -15.39
C LYS A 224 0.05 -23.57 -15.61
N ASP A 225 0.90 -22.73 -15.02
CA ASP A 225 2.36 -22.89 -15.09
C ASP A 225 2.89 -23.97 -14.12
N VAL A 226 4.20 -24.21 -14.14
CA VAL A 226 4.88 -25.20 -13.27
C VAL A 226 4.83 -24.85 -11.79
N GLY A 227 4.51 -23.60 -11.45
CA GLY A 227 4.35 -23.15 -10.08
C GLY A 227 2.89 -23.16 -9.60
N GLY A 228 1.96 -23.70 -10.40
CA GLY A 228 0.53 -23.70 -10.09
C GLY A 228 -0.19 -22.38 -10.37
N ASN A 229 0.50 -21.39 -10.96
CA ASN A 229 -0.06 -20.08 -11.24
C ASN A 229 -0.92 -20.11 -12.49
N ILE A 230 -1.97 -19.28 -12.52
CA ILE A 230 -2.87 -19.15 -13.67
C ILE A 230 -2.45 -17.93 -14.48
N ARG A 231 -2.17 -18.10 -15.78
CA ARG A 231 -1.59 -17.06 -16.65
C ARG A 231 -2.36 -16.93 -17.95
N TYR A 232 -2.50 -15.70 -18.44
CA TYR A 232 -2.98 -15.45 -19.79
C TYR A 232 -1.89 -15.76 -20.83
N TYR A 233 -2.24 -16.49 -21.89
CA TYR A 233 -1.34 -16.87 -22.96
C TYR A 233 -1.90 -16.52 -24.36
N GLY A 234 -1.07 -16.65 -25.39
CA GLY A 234 -1.50 -16.57 -26.79
C GLY A 234 -1.44 -15.17 -27.39
N ALA A 235 -2.03 -15.01 -28.58
CA ALA A 235 -1.94 -13.80 -29.38
C ALA A 235 -2.72 -12.60 -28.81
N SER A 236 -3.96 -12.84 -28.36
CA SER A 236 -4.89 -11.76 -27.98
C SER A 236 -5.87 -12.21 -26.89
N PRO A 237 -5.37 -12.57 -25.69
CA PRO A 237 -6.25 -12.88 -24.56
C PRO A 237 -7.08 -11.67 -24.13
N ASN A 238 -8.26 -11.92 -23.56
CA ASN A 238 -9.12 -10.92 -22.92
C ASN A 238 -8.61 -10.58 -21.51
N ASN A 239 -7.44 -9.94 -21.44
CA ASN A 239 -6.76 -9.62 -20.18
C ASN A 239 -6.51 -8.12 -19.97
N TYR A 240 -7.34 -7.24 -20.54
CA TYR A 240 -7.27 -5.81 -20.33
C TYR A 240 -8.00 -5.38 -19.06
N ILE A 241 -7.47 -4.38 -18.36
CA ILE A 241 -8.07 -3.80 -17.14
C ILE A 241 -7.89 -2.28 -17.14
N TYR A 242 -8.91 -1.53 -16.71
CA TYR A 242 -8.73 -0.11 -16.40
C TYR A 242 -8.02 0.07 -15.06
N PHE A 243 -6.90 0.79 -15.07
CA PHE A 243 -6.09 1.05 -13.89
C PHE A 243 -5.42 2.43 -14.00
N ASN A 244 -4.87 2.93 -12.89
CA ASN A 244 -4.31 4.27 -12.79
C ASN A 244 -5.31 5.35 -13.24
N CYS A 245 -6.52 5.30 -12.68
CA CYS A 245 -7.62 6.18 -13.07
C CYS A 245 -7.60 7.51 -12.30
N SER A 246 -7.96 8.61 -12.96
CA SER A 246 -8.33 9.87 -12.31
C SER A 246 -9.69 9.80 -11.60
N ASP A 247 -10.57 8.92 -12.08
CA ASP A 247 -11.89 8.64 -11.50
C ASP A 247 -12.23 7.15 -11.66
N TYR A 248 -12.15 6.38 -10.57
CA TYR A 248 -12.52 4.96 -10.57
C TYR A 248 -14.04 4.72 -10.49
N THR A 249 -14.86 5.73 -10.22
CA THR A 249 -16.33 5.59 -10.25
C THR A 249 -16.87 5.61 -11.68
N ASN A 250 -16.09 6.16 -12.62
CA ASN A 250 -16.41 6.24 -14.04
C ASN A 250 -15.23 5.76 -14.90
N GLN A 251 -14.98 4.44 -14.92
CA GLN A 251 -13.82 3.86 -15.59
C GLN A 251 -14.02 3.79 -17.11
N SER A 252 -13.16 4.50 -17.83
CA SER A 252 -13.15 4.60 -19.29
C SER A 252 -11.73 4.93 -19.78
N SER A 253 -11.48 4.86 -21.09
CA SER A 253 -10.19 5.29 -21.65
C SER A 253 -9.90 6.79 -21.49
N SER A 254 -10.89 7.61 -21.15
CA SER A 254 -10.68 9.04 -20.85
C SER A 254 -10.31 9.31 -19.39
N THR A 255 -10.61 8.38 -18.49
CA THR A 255 -10.37 8.52 -17.05
C THR A 255 -9.30 7.57 -16.54
N CYS A 256 -8.93 6.55 -17.31
CA CYS A 256 -8.03 5.48 -16.90
C CYS A 256 -6.97 5.16 -17.96
N GLU A 257 -5.83 4.65 -17.50
CA GLU A 257 -4.95 3.88 -18.36
C GLU A 257 -5.50 2.47 -18.57
N VAL A 258 -5.20 1.88 -19.73
CA VAL A 258 -5.48 0.47 -19.97
C VAL A 258 -4.22 -0.32 -19.62
N TRP A 259 -4.32 -1.23 -18.66
CA TRP A 259 -3.26 -2.14 -18.25
C TRP A 259 -3.62 -3.58 -18.65
N ARG A 260 -2.66 -4.50 -18.50
CA ARG A 260 -2.83 -5.92 -18.85
C ARG A 260 -2.64 -6.79 -17.61
N ILE A 261 -3.47 -7.81 -17.45
CA ILE A 261 -3.36 -8.82 -16.42
C ILE A 261 -2.43 -9.92 -16.93
N ILE A 262 -1.33 -10.18 -16.23
CA ILE A 262 -0.47 -11.33 -16.52
C ILE A 262 -1.17 -12.61 -16.08
N GLY A 263 -1.76 -12.57 -14.89
CA GLY A 263 -2.47 -13.70 -14.30
C GLY A 263 -2.55 -13.60 -12.78
N VAL A 264 -2.87 -14.73 -12.17
CA VAL A 264 -2.86 -14.93 -10.71
C VAL A 264 -1.58 -15.67 -10.36
N ILE A 265 -0.61 -14.94 -9.80
CA ILE A 265 0.72 -15.45 -9.44
C ILE A 265 0.86 -15.39 -7.92
N ASP A 266 1.22 -16.52 -7.31
CA ASP A 266 1.41 -16.66 -5.87
C ASP A 266 0.20 -16.12 -5.07
N GLY A 267 -1.02 -16.44 -5.54
CA GLY A 267 -2.28 -16.01 -4.92
C GLY A 267 -2.76 -14.61 -5.28
N LYS A 268 -1.93 -13.79 -5.95
CA LYS A 268 -2.19 -12.37 -6.19
C LYS A 268 -2.38 -12.05 -7.66
N LEU A 269 -3.22 -11.07 -7.94
CA LEU A 269 -3.42 -10.57 -9.30
C LEU A 269 -2.21 -9.72 -9.71
N LYS A 270 -1.50 -10.15 -10.76
CA LYS A 270 -0.31 -9.47 -11.28
C LYS A 270 -0.64 -8.70 -12.55
N LEU A 271 -0.31 -7.41 -12.56
CA LEU A 271 -0.54 -6.50 -13.68
C LEU A 271 0.77 -6.05 -14.32
N VAL A 272 0.71 -5.72 -15.61
CA VAL A 272 1.75 -5.02 -16.36
C VAL A 272 1.13 -3.86 -17.13
N ARG A 273 1.85 -2.74 -17.18
CA ARG A 273 1.41 -1.58 -17.95
C ARG A 273 1.36 -1.91 -19.45
N ASN A 274 0.32 -1.46 -20.16
CA ASN A 274 0.17 -1.70 -21.60
C ASN A 274 0.99 -0.70 -22.43
N GLY A 275 2.30 -0.62 -22.15
CA GLY A 275 3.24 0.28 -22.80
C GLY A 275 4.36 0.74 -21.86
N ASN A 276 5.47 1.20 -22.45
CA ASN A 276 6.62 1.70 -21.69
C ASN A 276 6.38 3.11 -21.11
N ILE A 277 7.16 3.45 -20.08
CA ILE A 277 7.16 4.80 -19.49
C ILE A 277 8.24 5.69 -20.08
N ASP A 278 9.40 5.12 -20.43
CA ASP A 278 10.48 5.62 -21.30
C ASP A 278 11.64 4.58 -21.27
N GLY A 279 12.75 4.90 -21.94
CA GLY A 279 14.03 4.21 -21.82
C GLY A 279 14.89 4.75 -20.68
N TYR A 280 15.01 3.99 -19.57
CA TYR A 280 15.88 4.33 -18.45
C TYR A 280 16.92 3.25 -18.19
N ALA A 281 18.08 3.64 -17.66
CA ALA A 281 19.08 2.68 -17.20
C ALA A 281 18.54 1.92 -15.98
N TRP A 282 18.84 0.62 -15.87
CA TRP A 282 18.58 -0.15 -14.67
C TRP A 282 19.29 0.48 -13.47
N ASP A 283 20.59 0.72 -13.66
CA ASP A 283 21.41 1.44 -12.71
C ASP A 283 22.64 2.02 -13.40
N ASN A 284 22.72 3.35 -13.43
CA ASN A 284 23.81 4.09 -14.07
C ASN A 284 24.85 4.59 -13.08
N LYS A 285 24.98 3.93 -11.92
CA LYS A 285 26.12 4.13 -11.02
C LYS A 285 27.42 3.69 -11.71
N ASN A 286 28.51 4.32 -11.33
CA ASN A 286 29.88 3.99 -11.75
C ASN A 286 30.75 3.79 -10.51
N THR A 287 32.05 3.59 -10.69
CA THR A 287 33.00 3.39 -9.58
C THR A 287 33.00 4.51 -8.54
N SER A 288 32.76 5.76 -8.94
CA SER A 288 32.71 6.91 -8.01
C SER A 288 31.38 7.08 -7.28
N THR A 289 30.32 6.38 -7.72
CA THR A 289 28.97 6.49 -7.15
C THR A 289 28.46 5.19 -6.54
N GLY A 290 29.34 4.18 -6.39
CA GLY A 290 29.07 2.96 -5.61
C GLY A 290 28.84 1.69 -6.42
N ALA A 291 29.12 1.66 -7.73
CA ALA A 291 29.15 0.42 -8.52
C ALA A 291 30.57 -0.18 -8.59
N GLU A 292 30.68 -1.46 -8.88
CA GLU A 292 31.97 -2.18 -8.98
C GLU A 292 32.78 -1.80 -10.24
N ASN A 293 32.11 -1.24 -11.25
CA ASN A 293 32.70 -0.77 -12.49
C ASN A 293 31.82 0.33 -13.11
N ASP A 294 32.19 0.85 -14.27
CA ASP A 294 31.49 1.96 -14.92
C ASP A 294 30.29 1.52 -15.79
N PHE A 295 29.93 0.23 -15.77
CA PHE A 295 28.81 -0.34 -16.53
C PHE A 295 27.51 -0.52 -15.71
N GLY A 296 27.47 0.02 -14.48
CA GLY A 296 26.32 -0.08 -13.59
C GLY A 296 26.41 -1.23 -12.59
N SER A 297 25.33 -1.44 -11.84
CA SER A 297 25.14 -2.59 -10.96
C SER A 297 23.85 -3.32 -11.31
N ASN A 298 23.88 -4.65 -11.29
CA ASN A 298 22.70 -5.49 -11.50
C ASN A 298 21.90 -5.74 -10.21
N ASP A 299 22.25 -5.09 -9.11
CA ASP A 299 21.52 -5.21 -7.85
C ASP A 299 20.24 -4.37 -7.88
N TRP A 300 19.09 -5.05 -8.01
CA TRP A 300 17.78 -4.38 -8.02
C TRP A 300 17.54 -3.54 -6.75
N THR A 301 17.97 -4.04 -5.59
CA THR A 301 17.61 -3.49 -4.27
C THR A 301 18.19 -2.10 -4.00
N VAL A 302 19.22 -1.73 -4.75
CA VAL A 302 19.89 -0.42 -4.68
C VAL A 302 19.90 0.30 -6.04
N SER A 303 19.24 -0.28 -7.05
CA SER A 303 19.19 0.29 -8.40
C SER A 303 18.43 1.61 -8.42
N ARG A 304 18.91 2.58 -9.22
CA ARG A 304 18.23 3.88 -9.36
C ARG A 304 16.86 3.73 -10.03
N LEU A 305 16.70 2.75 -10.93
CA LEU A 305 15.41 2.44 -11.55
C LEU A 305 14.36 1.98 -10.52
N MET A 306 14.72 1.05 -9.62
CA MET A 306 13.81 0.61 -8.55
C MET A 306 13.33 1.79 -7.71
N LYS A 307 14.25 2.66 -7.30
CA LYS A 307 13.95 3.82 -6.46
C LYS A 307 13.07 4.84 -7.16
N MET A 308 13.26 5.04 -8.47
CA MET A 308 12.42 5.90 -9.30
C MET A 308 10.97 5.41 -9.36
N LEU A 309 10.77 4.08 -9.42
CA LEU A 309 9.46 3.45 -9.55
C LEU A 309 8.67 3.36 -8.23
N ASN A 310 9.33 3.40 -7.07
CA ASN A 310 8.72 3.12 -5.76
C ASN A 310 8.73 4.32 -4.82
N SER A 311 7.87 4.32 -3.80
CA SER A 311 7.78 5.35 -2.74
C SER A 311 8.96 5.32 -1.77
N GLY A 312 9.20 6.44 -1.07
CA GLY A 312 10.12 6.49 0.07
C GLY A 312 11.58 6.81 -0.31
N TYR A 313 11.79 7.25 -1.55
CA TYR A 313 13.12 7.61 -2.09
C TYR A 313 13.16 9.08 -2.55
N GLU A 314 12.24 9.93 -2.09
CA GLU A 314 12.11 11.33 -2.49
C GLU A 314 13.34 12.19 -2.16
N SER A 315 14.18 11.74 -1.21
CA SER A 315 15.46 12.38 -0.87
C SER A 315 16.56 12.11 -1.89
N GLU A 316 16.38 11.15 -2.80
CA GLU A 316 17.34 10.80 -3.85
C GLU A 316 16.98 11.46 -5.19
N ILE A 317 18.00 11.86 -5.96
CA ILE A 317 17.79 12.40 -7.31
C ILE A 317 17.12 11.35 -8.19
N GLY A 318 15.96 11.68 -8.74
CA GLY A 318 15.15 10.78 -9.56
C GLY A 318 14.28 9.80 -8.77
N GLY A 319 14.43 9.75 -7.44
CA GLY A 319 13.68 8.84 -6.59
C GLY A 319 12.20 9.18 -6.51
N SER A 320 11.36 8.14 -6.53
CA SER A 320 9.90 8.20 -6.42
C SER A 320 9.19 9.11 -7.43
N LEU A 321 9.85 9.55 -8.51
CA LEU A 321 9.26 10.46 -9.50
C LEU A 321 8.09 9.81 -10.24
N TYR A 322 8.23 8.55 -10.67
CA TYR A 322 7.14 7.80 -11.32
C TYR A 322 5.99 7.54 -10.33
N TRP A 323 6.34 7.11 -9.10
CA TRP A 323 5.36 6.80 -8.04
C TRP A 323 4.47 8.00 -7.70
N ASN A 324 5.07 9.19 -7.65
CA ASN A 324 4.38 10.43 -7.27
C ASN A 324 3.86 11.25 -8.48
N ARG A 325 4.02 10.75 -9.72
CA ARG A 325 3.68 11.48 -10.96
C ARG A 325 4.30 12.89 -10.98
N LYS A 326 5.59 12.98 -10.71
CA LYS A 326 6.33 14.24 -10.64
C LYS A 326 7.41 14.34 -11.71
N ASN A 327 7.61 15.55 -12.19
CA ASN A 327 8.75 15.89 -13.03
C ASN A 327 9.95 16.23 -12.15
N GLY A 328 11.15 16.00 -12.67
CA GLY A 328 12.35 16.25 -11.91
C GLY A 328 13.61 15.96 -12.71
N THR A 329 14.66 15.62 -11.98
CA THR A 329 15.97 15.34 -12.54
C THR A 329 16.31 13.88 -12.27
N CYS A 330 16.78 13.15 -13.28
CA CYS A 330 17.33 11.80 -13.11
C CYS A 330 18.81 11.79 -13.48
N TYR A 331 19.54 10.80 -12.96
CA TYR A 331 20.87 10.50 -13.45
C TYR A 331 20.82 9.95 -14.87
N THR A 332 21.82 10.31 -15.68
CA THR A 332 22.08 9.73 -17.00
C THR A 332 23.32 8.83 -16.99
N SER A 333 24.39 9.23 -16.30
CA SER A 333 25.61 8.42 -16.10
C SER A 333 26.42 8.93 -14.91
N GLY A 334 26.77 8.05 -13.97
CA GLY A 334 27.54 8.42 -12.77
C GLY A 334 26.85 9.53 -11.97
N THR A 335 27.39 10.75 -12.02
CA THR A 335 26.82 11.97 -11.42
C THR A 335 26.12 12.90 -12.43
N ALA A 336 26.22 12.63 -13.73
CA ALA A 336 25.55 13.40 -14.77
C ALA A 336 24.04 13.21 -14.70
N THR A 337 23.28 14.27 -14.99
CA THR A 337 21.82 14.29 -14.86
C THR A 337 21.13 14.92 -16.05
N ALA A 338 19.84 14.60 -16.23
CA ALA A 338 18.94 15.19 -17.22
C ALA A 338 17.52 15.29 -16.65
N ALA A 339 16.65 16.05 -17.33
CA ALA A 339 15.24 16.16 -16.97
C ALA A 339 14.50 14.85 -17.23
N CYS A 340 13.56 14.52 -16.34
CA CYS A 340 12.60 13.43 -16.46
C CYS A 340 11.19 13.96 -16.27
N ASP A 341 10.27 13.48 -17.10
CA ASP A 341 8.86 13.87 -17.08
C ASP A 341 7.99 12.64 -16.87
N PHE A 342 7.28 12.60 -15.75
CA PHE A 342 6.30 11.56 -15.43
C PHE A 342 4.88 12.12 -15.36
N SER A 343 4.65 13.37 -15.77
CA SER A 343 3.35 14.05 -15.68
C SER A 343 2.25 13.38 -16.50
N SER A 344 2.61 12.59 -17.52
CA SER A 344 1.68 11.83 -18.37
C SER A 344 1.59 10.35 -18.02
N VAL A 345 2.65 9.75 -17.45
CA VAL A 345 2.80 8.30 -17.28
C VAL A 345 2.87 7.81 -15.82
N GLY A 346 3.09 8.70 -14.85
CA GLY A 346 3.19 8.33 -13.43
C GLY A 346 1.84 8.01 -12.76
N LEU A 347 1.86 7.50 -11.53
CA LEU A 347 0.62 7.12 -10.82
C LEU A 347 -0.21 8.34 -10.38
N ILE A 348 -1.45 8.44 -10.85
CA ILE A 348 -2.30 9.64 -10.77
C ILE A 348 -2.62 10.05 -9.32
N ASN A 349 -2.98 9.09 -8.46
CA ASN A 349 -3.51 9.38 -7.13
C ASN A 349 -3.23 8.27 -6.10
N ASP A 350 -3.50 8.60 -4.83
CA ASP A 350 -3.30 7.69 -3.70
C ASP A 350 -4.21 6.47 -3.78
N THR A 351 -5.40 6.57 -4.35
CA THR A 351 -6.29 5.42 -4.57
C THR A 351 -5.59 4.34 -5.39
N THR A 352 -4.98 4.72 -6.51
CA THR A 352 -4.18 3.80 -7.34
C THR A 352 -3.03 3.22 -6.54
N ARG A 353 -2.26 4.06 -5.84
CA ARG A 353 -1.10 3.64 -5.04
C ARG A 353 -1.45 2.69 -3.90
N ASN A 354 -2.63 2.87 -3.30
CA ASN A 354 -3.15 2.09 -2.18
C ASN A 354 -3.67 0.73 -2.64
N MET A 355 -4.08 0.58 -3.90
CA MET A 355 -4.43 -0.71 -4.48
C MET A 355 -3.21 -1.59 -4.79
N ILE A 356 -2.02 -0.99 -4.92
CA ILE A 356 -0.78 -1.73 -5.20
C ILE A 356 -0.29 -2.42 -3.94
N ALA A 357 -0.23 -3.75 -4.00
CA ALA A 357 0.27 -4.59 -2.93
C ALA A 357 1.79 -4.52 -2.82
N SER A 358 2.29 -4.61 -1.59
CA SER A 358 3.67 -5.06 -1.41
C SER A 358 3.76 -6.55 -1.74
N ALA A 359 4.79 -6.91 -2.50
CA ALA A 359 5.05 -8.28 -2.92
C ALA A 359 6.52 -8.62 -2.75
N THR A 360 6.79 -9.91 -2.54
CA THR A 360 8.14 -10.45 -2.59
C THR A 360 8.49 -10.70 -4.05
N TRP A 361 9.44 -9.94 -4.56
CA TRP A 361 10.02 -10.09 -5.87
C TRP A 361 11.30 -10.92 -5.77
N TYR A 362 11.33 -12.07 -6.40
CA TYR A 362 12.52 -12.90 -6.49
C TYR A 362 13.54 -12.29 -7.45
N LEU A 363 14.82 -12.31 -7.06
CA LEU A 363 15.93 -11.67 -7.79
C LEU A 363 16.91 -12.70 -8.34
N GLY A 364 16.54 -13.98 -8.33
CA GLY A 364 17.29 -15.03 -8.98
C GLY A 364 17.41 -14.79 -10.48
N GLY A 365 18.54 -15.22 -11.02
CA GLY A 365 18.93 -15.00 -12.40
C GLY A 365 19.52 -16.24 -13.04
N TRP A 366 19.92 -16.11 -14.29
CA TRP A 366 20.59 -17.18 -15.03
C TRP A 366 21.63 -16.61 -15.98
N ASN A 367 22.50 -17.45 -16.52
CA ASN A 367 23.67 -17.06 -17.31
C ASN A 367 23.43 -16.97 -18.83
N ALA A 368 22.28 -17.42 -19.35
CA ALA A 368 22.01 -17.44 -20.79
C ALA A 368 20.50 -17.46 -21.13
N GLY A 369 20.14 -17.07 -22.36
CA GLY A 369 18.75 -17.01 -22.84
C GLY A 369 18.23 -18.29 -23.51
N ASN A 370 19.09 -19.28 -23.78
CA ASN A 370 18.73 -20.55 -24.42
C ASN A 370 18.09 -21.54 -23.43
N VAL A 371 17.09 -21.07 -22.72
CA VAL A 371 16.35 -21.80 -21.68
C VAL A 371 14.85 -21.76 -21.97
N TYR A 372 14.12 -22.71 -21.42
CA TYR A 372 12.65 -22.74 -21.48
C TYR A 372 12.03 -21.93 -20.34
N ALA A 373 10.75 -21.62 -20.47
CA ALA A 373 9.99 -20.81 -19.51
C ALA A 373 9.95 -21.44 -18.11
N ASP A 374 9.80 -22.76 -18.00
CA ASP A 374 9.83 -23.51 -16.74
C ASP A 374 11.19 -23.44 -16.06
N PHE A 375 12.25 -23.62 -16.84
CA PHE A 375 13.59 -23.64 -16.31
C PHE A 375 13.95 -22.28 -15.72
N ILE A 376 13.72 -21.19 -16.47
CA ILE A 376 14.05 -19.85 -16.00
C ILE A 376 13.14 -19.43 -14.83
N TYR A 377 11.87 -19.85 -14.82
CA TYR A 377 10.96 -19.64 -13.68
C TYR A 377 11.53 -20.22 -12.38
N GLY A 378 12.10 -21.43 -12.43
CA GLY A 378 12.77 -22.05 -11.29
C GLY A 378 14.05 -21.31 -10.89
N LYS A 379 14.79 -20.73 -11.84
CA LYS A 379 16.01 -19.95 -11.55
C LYS A 379 15.71 -18.59 -10.93
N GLU A 380 14.65 -17.92 -11.39
CA GLU A 380 14.15 -16.66 -10.82
C GLU A 380 13.89 -16.77 -9.32
N ARG A 381 13.33 -17.91 -8.89
CA ARG A 381 13.00 -18.23 -7.49
C ARG A 381 14.11 -18.96 -6.73
N GLY A 382 15.23 -19.24 -7.38
CA GLY A 382 16.35 -19.97 -6.80
C GLY A 382 17.41 -19.04 -6.18
N SER A 383 18.55 -19.64 -5.81
CA SER A 383 19.69 -18.94 -5.21
C SER A 383 20.71 -18.40 -6.23
N ASN A 384 20.37 -18.38 -7.52
CA ASN A 384 21.31 -18.05 -8.59
C ASN A 384 21.45 -16.54 -8.75
N VAL A 385 22.35 -15.94 -7.97
CA VAL A 385 22.68 -14.52 -8.05
C VAL A 385 24.19 -14.34 -8.06
N TYR A 386 24.67 -13.15 -8.44
CA TYR A 386 26.08 -12.83 -8.23
C TYR A 386 26.38 -12.84 -6.72
N SER A 387 27.55 -13.35 -6.34
CA SER A 387 27.92 -13.52 -4.93
C SER A 387 27.73 -12.23 -4.13
N GLY A 388 26.96 -12.32 -3.03
CA GLY A 388 26.64 -11.19 -2.16
C GLY A 388 25.40 -10.39 -2.55
N ARG A 389 24.74 -10.69 -3.67
CA ARG A 389 23.47 -10.06 -4.05
C ARG A 389 22.28 -10.66 -3.28
N PRO A 390 21.22 -9.88 -3.00
CA PRO A 390 20.00 -10.39 -2.39
C PRO A 390 19.25 -11.38 -3.29
N LEU A 391 18.57 -12.36 -2.69
CA LEU A 391 17.75 -13.35 -3.40
C LEU A 391 16.33 -12.87 -3.69
N SER A 392 15.86 -11.89 -2.92
CA SER A 392 14.52 -11.34 -3.04
C SER A 392 14.49 -9.90 -2.52
N TRP A 393 13.47 -9.16 -2.94
CA TRP A 393 13.19 -7.82 -2.48
C TRP A 393 11.71 -7.64 -2.25
N ASN A 394 11.34 -7.05 -1.11
CA ASN A 394 9.94 -6.73 -0.83
C ASN A 394 9.66 -5.29 -1.28
N GLY A 395 8.67 -5.13 -2.15
CA GLY A 395 8.27 -3.83 -2.64
C GLY A 395 7.08 -3.90 -3.59
N LYS A 396 6.69 -2.74 -4.13
CA LYS A 396 5.41 -2.58 -4.83
C LYS A 396 5.52 -2.73 -6.34
N ILE A 397 6.44 -2.01 -6.97
CA ILE A 397 6.60 -1.96 -8.41
C ILE A 397 7.96 -2.50 -8.82
N ALA A 398 7.96 -3.45 -9.74
CA ALA A 398 9.14 -3.98 -10.38
C ALA A 398 8.90 -4.17 -11.89
N LEU A 399 9.44 -5.24 -12.46
CA LEU A 399 9.46 -5.50 -13.89
C LEU A 399 9.02 -6.94 -14.19
N LEU A 400 8.71 -7.20 -15.45
CA LEU A 400 8.41 -8.55 -15.95
C LEU A 400 9.59 -9.49 -15.73
N TYR A 401 9.27 -10.75 -15.48
CA TYR A 401 10.24 -11.84 -15.52
C TYR A 401 10.40 -12.40 -16.93
N PRO A 402 11.57 -12.97 -17.26
CA PRO A 402 11.73 -13.82 -18.44
C PRO A 402 10.68 -14.93 -18.52
N SER A 403 10.31 -15.54 -17.40
CA SER A 403 9.26 -16.55 -17.35
C SER A 403 7.88 -15.99 -17.71
N ASP A 404 7.55 -14.76 -17.29
CA ASP A 404 6.30 -14.10 -17.69
C ASP A 404 6.24 -14.00 -19.21
N TYR A 405 7.33 -13.54 -19.85
CA TYR A 405 7.45 -13.47 -21.31
C TYR A 405 7.30 -14.83 -21.99
N GLY A 406 7.92 -15.88 -21.44
CA GLY A 406 7.80 -17.24 -21.94
C GLY A 406 6.37 -17.77 -21.90
N TYR A 407 5.73 -17.71 -20.72
CA TYR A 407 4.36 -18.20 -20.53
C TYR A 407 3.29 -17.34 -21.20
N GLY A 408 3.62 -16.13 -21.65
CA GLY A 408 2.74 -15.32 -22.48
C GLY A 408 2.49 -15.93 -23.87
N ALA A 409 3.31 -16.88 -24.31
CA ALA A 409 3.18 -17.56 -25.60
C ALA A 409 2.25 -18.78 -25.54
N ASP A 410 1.53 -19.06 -26.64
CA ASP A 410 0.85 -20.34 -26.83
C ASP A 410 1.86 -21.42 -27.25
N PHE A 411 2.09 -22.40 -26.38
CA PHE A 411 3.08 -23.46 -26.63
C PHE A 411 2.71 -24.43 -27.75
N ARG A 412 1.46 -24.44 -28.24
CA ARG A 412 1.08 -25.21 -29.43
C ARG A 412 1.77 -24.68 -30.70
N TYR A 413 2.11 -23.39 -30.68
CA TYR A 413 2.75 -22.69 -31.80
C TYR A 413 4.17 -22.23 -31.47
N CYS A 414 4.49 -22.04 -30.18
CA CYS A 414 5.77 -21.53 -29.71
C CYS A 414 6.36 -22.40 -28.59
N SER A 415 6.89 -23.57 -28.95
CA SER A 415 7.47 -24.54 -28.01
C SER A 415 9.00 -24.50 -27.94
N ASN A 416 9.64 -23.41 -28.38
CA ASN A 416 11.11 -23.29 -28.42
C ASN A 416 11.67 -22.68 -27.13
N ASN A 417 13.00 -22.64 -27.01
CA ASN A 417 13.65 -21.88 -25.95
C ASN A 417 13.52 -20.36 -26.18
N LEU A 418 13.67 -19.56 -25.11
CA LEU A 418 13.45 -18.10 -25.14
C LEU A 418 14.45 -17.32 -26.01
N TYR A 419 15.56 -17.94 -26.43
CA TYR A 419 16.49 -17.35 -27.39
C TYR A 419 15.96 -17.42 -28.83
N GLN A 420 15.07 -18.37 -29.12
CA GLN A 420 14.45 -18.58 -30.43
C GLN A 420 13.08 -17.90 -30.58
N TYR A 421 12.67 -17.08 -29.60
CA TYR A 421 11.40 -16.35 -29.64
C TYR A 421 11.37 -15.23 -30.69
N ASN A 422 12.49 -14.99 -31.38
CA ASN A 422 12.55 -14.15 -32.57
C ASN A 422 11.83 -14.75 -33.79
N ASP A 423 11.37 -16.01 -33.70
CA ASP A 423 10.53 -16.67 -34.70
C ASP A 423 9.16 -15.97 -34.85
N SER A 424 8.72 -15.73 -36.09
CA SER A 424 7.46 -15.02 -36.36
C SER A 424 6.21 -15.71 -35.80
N THR A 425 6.24 -17.04 -35.69
CA THR A 425 5.15 -17.83 -35.10
C THR A 425 5.07 -17.59 -33.60
N CYS A 426 6.21 -17.55 -32.92
CA CYS A 426 6.30 -17.18 -31.52
C CYS A 426 5.79 -15.76 -31.25
N LEU A 427 6.19 -14.78 -32.07
CA LEU A 427 5.77 -13.40 -31.91
C LEU A 427 4.27 -13.20 -32.09
N SER A 428 3.71 -13.77 -33.16
CA SER A 428 2.27 -13.65 -33.44
C SER A 428 1.39 -14.35 -32.40
N ASN A 429 1.94 -15.29 -31.61
CA ASN A 429 1.22 -16.05 -30.59
C ASN A 429 1.67 -15.74 -29.16
N ASN A 430 2.34 -14.60 -28.94
CA ASN A 430 2.76 -14.15 -27.62
C ASN A 430 2.37 -12.68 -27.40
N TRP A 431 1.35 -12.46 -26.59
CA TRP A 431 0.83 -11.11 -26.36
C TRP A 431 1.77 -10.19 -25.60
N ILE A 432 2.76 -10.70 -24.85
CA ILE A 432 3.76 -9.85 -24.17
C ILE A 432 4.73 -9.26 -25.20
N SER A 433 4.93 -9.94 -26.34
CA SER A 433 5.80 -9.42 -27.40
C SER A 433 5.33 -8.08 -27.98
N SER A 434 4.04 -7.76 -27.85
CA SER A 434 3.46 -6.50 -28.33
C SER A 434 3.52 -5.35 -27.32
N LEU A 435 4.02 -5.55 -26.10
CA LEU A 435 4.10 -4.49 -25.07
C LEU A 435 5.24 -3.49 -25.30
N ARG A 436 6.20 -3.85 -26.16
CA ARG A 436 7.47 -3.15 -26.36
C ARG A 436 7.53 -2.44 -27.72
N ASN A 437 8.37 -1.42 -27.79
CA ASN A 437 8.68 -0.72 -29.03
C ASN A 437 9.94 -1.32 -29.69
N GLU A 438 10.64 -0.55 -30.53
CA GLU A 438 11.85 -0.98 -31.27
C GLU A 438 13.07 -1.28 -30.37
N TYR A 439 13.03 -0.87 -29.10
CA TYR A 439 14.17 -0.96 -28.17
C TYR A 439 14.12 -2.20 -27.27
N ALA A 440 15.28 -2.53 -26.69
CA ALA A 440 15.36 -3.58 -25.68
C ALA A 440 14.52 -3.20 -24.45
N MET A 441 13.87 -4.18 -23.82
CA MET A 441 13.00 -4.00 -22.67
C MET A 441 13.58 -4.70 -21.45
N TRP A 442 13.62 -4.03 -20.30
CA TRP A 442 14.15 -4.62 -19.07
C TRP A 442 13.28 -5.77 -18.56
N LEU A 443 13.96 -6.79 -18.02
CA LEU A 443 13.36 -7.85 -17.22
C LEU A 443 14.02 -7.85 -15.85
N LEU A 444 13.30 -8.31 -14.82
CA LEU A 444 13.75 -8.24 -13.44
C LEU A 444 14.95 -9.16 -13.12
N SER A 445 15.19 -10.20 -13.93
CA SER A 445 16.24 -11.18 -13.66
C SER A 445 17.64 -10.68 -14.01
N PRO A 446 18.61 -10.71 -13.07
CA PRO A 446 20.00 -10.37 -13.36
C PRO A 446 20.75 -11.50 -14.06
N LEU A 447 21.89 -11.19 -14.68
CA LEU A 447 22.87 -12.20 -15.11
C LEU A 447 23.66 -12.67 -13.88
N SER A 448 23.44 -13.89 -13.41
CA SER A 448 24.01 -14.39 -12.14
C SER A 448 25.54 -14.44 -12.12
N SER A 449 26.20 -14.48 -13.28
CA SER A 449 27.65 -14.52 -13.42
C SER A 449 28.30 -13.14 -13.59
N SER A 450 27.57 -12.03 -13.42
CA SER A 450 28.07 -10.66 -13.63
C SER A 450 27.62 -9.74 -12.50
N THR A 451 28.35 -8.67 -12.24
CA THR A 451 27.95 -7.61 -11.30
C THR A 451 27.09 -6.52 -11.93
N TYR A 452 27.02 -6.44 -13.26
CA TYR A 452 26.48 -5.27 -13.99
C TYR A 452 25.56 -5.62 -15.16
N ARG A 453 25.35 -6.90 -15.48
CA ARG A 453 24.45 -7.31 -16.57
C ARG A 453 23.11 -7.81 -16.07
N VAL A 454 22.06 -7.47 -16.81
CA VAL A 454 20.66 -7.80 -16.54
C VAL A 454 20.02 -8.37 -17.80
N LEU A 455 19.05 -9.27 -17.65
CA LEU A 455 18.34 -9.84 -18.79
C LEU A 455 17.37 -8.81 -19.39
N VAL A 456 17.22 -8.88 -20.70
CA VAL A 456 16.30 -8.04 -21.48
C VAL A 456 15.59 -8.89 -22.52
N ILE A 457 14.43 -8.44 -22.97
CA ILE A 457 13.97 -8.79 -24.31
C ILE A 457 14.73 -7.88 -25.28
N GLY A 458 15.60 -8.44 -26.11
CA GLY A 458 16.41 -7.68 -27.08
C GLY A 458 15.61 -7.26 -28.31
N ASN A 459 16.19 -6.43 -29.19
CA ASN A 459 15.51 -5.86 -30.36
C ASN A 459 14.92 -6.91 -31.32
N GLN A 460 15.43 -8.14 -31.29
CA GLN A 460 14.92 -9.26 -32.09
C GLN A 460 13.86 -10.10 -31.35
N ASN A 461 13.32 -9.65 -30.22
CA ASN A 461 12.33 -10.39 -29.41
C ASN A 461 12.86 -11.73 -28.87
N ARG A 462 14.14 -11.77 -28.52
CA ARG A 462 14.76 -12.90 -27.82
C ARG A 462 15.36 -12.43 -26.52
N ILE A 463 15.46 -13.33 -25.55
CA ILE A 463 16.15 -13.03 -24.30
C ILE A 463 17.64 -12.81 -24.59
N ASN A 464 18.14 -11.67 -24.12
CA ASN A 464 19.54 -11.27 -24.21
C ASN A 464 19.96 -10.61 -22.89
N VAL A 465 21.19 -10.12 -22.83
CA VAL A 465 21.73 -9.39 -21.69
C VAL A 465 22.08 -7.97 -22.10
N ARG A 466 22.01 -7.05 -21.14
CA ARG A 466 22.42 -5.66 -21.33
C ARG A 466 23.10 -5.14 -20.07
N ASP A 467 24.06 -4.24 -20.27
CA ASP A 467 24.74 -3.56 -19.17
C ASP A 467 23.76 -2.62 -18.46
N ALA A 468 23.74 -2.64 -17.14
CA ALA A 468 22.78 -1.94 -16.30
C ALA A 468 22.79 -0.42 -16.50
N ALA A 469 23.94 0.16 -16.87
CA ALA A 469 24.07 1.58 -17.16
C ALA A 469 23.41 2.03 -18.48
N ASN A 470 23.12 1.12 -19.40
CA ASN A 470 22.54 1.47 -20.70
C ASN A 470 21.00 1.58 -20.62
N PRO A 471 20.37 2.58 -21.25
CA PRO A 471 18.91 2.76 -21.13
C PRO A 471 18.13 1.71 -21.91
N ALA A 472 17.11 1.09 -21.31
CA ALA A 472 16.18 0.17 -21.94
C ALA A 472 14.73 0.50 -21.54
N ASP A 473 13.77 0.07 -22.35
CA ASP A 473 12.35 0.33 -22.12
C ASP A 473 11.92 -0.24 -20.76
N VAL A 474 11.29 0.62 -19.97
CA VAL A 474 10.75 0.28 -18.66
C VAL A 474 9.25 0.06 -18.76
N ILE A 475 8.79 -1.13 -18.41
CA ILE A 475 7.37 -1.45 -18.31
C ILE A 475 7.05 -1.83 -16.85
N PRO A 476 6.43 -0.92 -16.08
CA PRO A 476 6.05 -1.17 -14.71
C PRO A 476 5.17 -2.43 -14.57
N THR A 477 5.54 -3.27 -13.63
CA THR A 477 4.83 -4.51 -13.28
C THR A 477 4.57 -4.52 -11.78
N LEU A 478 3.37 -4.90 -11.37
CA LEU A 478 2.95 -4.81 -9.98
C LEU A 478 1.92 -5.88 -9.60
N TYR A 479 1.65 -6.01 -8.31
CA TYR A 479 0.57 -6.81 -7.78
C TYR A 479 -0.51 -5.93 -7.17
N LEU A 480 -1.77 -6.35 -7.27
CA LEU A 480 -2.87 -5.72 -6.55
C LEU A 480 -3.08 -6.38 -5.18
N ASN A 481 -3.61 -5.60 -4.23
CA ASN A 481 -4.06 -6.14 -2.94
C ASN A 481 -5.18 -7.16 -3.18
N SER A 482 -5.21 -8.20 -2.34
CA SER A 482 -6.20 -9.28 -2.45
C SER A 482 -7.64 -8.79 -2.27
N SER A 483 -7.86 -7.69 -1.56
CA SER A 483 -9.16 -7.06 -1.42
C SER A 483 -9.68 -6.46 -2.73
N VAL A 484 -8.81 -6.09 -3.68
CA VAL A 484 -9.21 -5.42 -4.91
C VAL A 484 -10.08 -6.34 -5.74
N SER A 485 -11.33 -5.95 -5.93
CA SER A 485 -12.37 -6.75 -6.59
C SER A 485 -12.71 -6.18 -7.96
N PHE A 486 -13.17 -7.03 -8.88
CA PHE A 486 -13.72 -6.57 -10.15
C PHE A 486 -15.20 -6.25 -9.99
N SER A 487 -15.66 -5.25 -10.74
CA SER A 487 -17.09 -4.99 -10.89
C SER A 487 -17.74 -6.12 -11.72
N SER A 488 -19.06 -6.20 -11.71
CA SER A 488 -19.82 -7.08 -12.61
C SER A 488 -19.78 -6.64 -14.08
N THR A 489 -19.12 -5.51 -14.39
CA THR A 489 -18.94 -4.96 -15.73
C THR A 489 -17.49 -5.08 -16.20
N GLY A 490 -17.31 -5.20 -17.51
CA GLY A 490 -15.99 -5.51 -18.10
C GLY A 490 -15.77 -7.01 -18.24
N ASN A 491 -15.31 -7.46 -19.41
CA ASN A 491 -15.03 -8.87 -19.68
C ASN A 491 -13.55 -9.11 -20.06
N GLY A 492 -12.70 -8.11 -19.83
CA GLY A 492 -11.28 -8.19 -20.13
C GLY A 492 -10.91 -8.00 -21.59
N SER A 493 -11.87 -7.87 -22.52
CA SER A 493 -11.56 -7.55 -23.91
C SER A 493 -11.01 -6.13 -24.06
N GLN A 494 -10.31 -5.83 -25.15
CA GLN A 494 -9.75 -4.49 -25.38
C GLN A 494 -10.84 -3.40 -25.42
N SER A 495 -12.00 -3.72 -25.99
CA SER A 495 -13.15 -2.82 -26.08
C SER A 495 -13.96 -2.74 -24.79
N ASN A 496 -13.81 -3.71 -23.89
CA ASN A 496 -14.51 -3.74 -22.61
C ASN A 496 -13.60 -4.32 -21.50
N PRO A 497 -12.54 -3.57 -21.12
CA PRO A 497 -11.60 -4.01 -20.08
C PRO A 497 -12.30 -4.31 -18.75
N TYR A 498 -11.70 -5.17 -17.93
CA TYR A 498 -12.13 -5.33 -16.54
C TYR A 498 -12.12 -3.98 -15.82
N GLN A 499 -13.10 -3.77 -14.93
CA GLN A 499 -13.20 -2.57 -14.11
C GLN A 499 -13.07 -2.95 -12.63
N ILE A 500 -12.43 -2.09 -11.84
CA ILE A 500 -12.24 -2.30 -10.40
C ILE A 500 -13.47 -1.82 -9.62
N ASP A 501 -14.02 -2.65 -8.75
CA ASP A 501 -15.07 -2.25 -7.82
C ASP A 501 -14.46 -1.64 -6.56
N ILE A 502 -14.33 -0.32 -6.58
CA ILE A 502 -13.74 0.44 -5.48
C ILE A 502 -14.51 0.36 -4.15
N ASN A 503 -15.83 0.14 -4.20
CA ASN A 503 -16.65 0.12 -2.98
C ASN A 503 -16.47 -1.19 -2.20
N ASN A 504 -16.14 -2.27 -2.91
CA ASN A 504 -15.89 -3.59 -2.32
C ASN A 504 -14.39 -3.90 -2.16
N SER A 505 -13.50 -2.98 -2.53
CA SER A 505 -12.04 -3.20 -2.53
C SER A 505 -11.32 -2.91 -1.21
N GLY A 506 -12.05 -2.60 -0.13
CA GLY A 506 -11.48 -2.36 1.21
C GLY A 506 -10.57 -1.13 1.28
N MET A 507 -10.81 -0.12 0.43
CA MET A 507 -9.99 1.08 0.37
C MET A 507 -10.25 2.03 1.55
N GLU A 508 -9.24 2.86 1.87
CA GLU A 508 -9.40 3.90 2.89
C GLU A 508 -10.45 4.92 2.45
N THR A 509 -11.46 5.10 3.29
CA THR A 509 -12.56 6.03 3.06
C THR A 509 -12.67 7.03 4.20
N TYR A 510 -13.03 8.25 3.85
CA TYR A 510 -13.40 9.31 4.76
C TYR A 510 -14.89 9.62 4.69
N THR A 511 -15.42 10.20 5.76
CA THR A 511 -16.81 10.66 5.83
C THR A 511 -16.86 12.17 5.67
N ILE A 512 -17.63 12.64 4.70
CA ILE A 512 -17.99 14.05 4.52
C ILE A 512 -19.37 14.28 5.10
N THR A 513 -19.47 15.18 6.08
CA THR A 513 -20.73 15.51 6.75
C THR A 513 -21.11 16.97 6.52
N TYR A 514 -22.41 17.28 6.63
CA TYR A 514 -22.95 18.61 6.35
C TYR A 514 -23.57 19.22 7.60
N ASN A 515 -23.05 20.38 8.02
CA ASN A 515 -23.61 21.20 9.10
C ASN A 515 -24.34 22.41 8.51
N LEU A 516 -25.66 22.44 8.64
CA LEU A 516 -26.50 23.49 8.03
C LEU A 516 -26.38 24.87 8.71
N ASN A 517 -25.67 24.99 9.83
CA ASN A 517 -25.39 26.26 10.52
C ASN A 517 -26.65 27.11 10.76
N GLY A 518 -27.67 26.48 11.36
CA GLY A 518 -28.98 27.09 11.63
C GLY A 518 -29.90 27.22 10.41
N GLY A 519 -29.55 26.60 9.28
CA GLY A 519 -30.49 26.35 8.18
C GLY A 519 -31.35 25.10 8.39
N THR A 520 -32.27 24.87 7.46
CA THR A 520 -33.19 23.74 7.37
C THR A 520 -32.92 22.92 6.11
N GLY A 521 -33.30 21.63 6.16
CA GLY A 521 -33.07 20.66 5.09
C GLY A 521 -32.47 19.36 5.63
N THR A 522 -32.26 18.37 4.75
CA THR A 522 -31.58 17.12 5.10
C THR A 522 -30.61 16.78 3.99
N ILE A 523 -29.33 16.69 4.33
CA ILE A 523 -28.26 16.37 3.39
C ILE A 523 -27.51 15.17 3.97
N PRO A 524 -27.61 13.98 3.33
CA PRO A 524 -26.90 12.80 3.80
C PRO A 524 -25.38 13.01 3.81
N SER A 525 -24.69 12.38 4.75
CA SER A 525 -23.23 12.27 4.68
C SER A 525 -22.81 11.49 3.43
N GLN A 526 -21.67 11.84 2.87
CA GLN A 526 -21.08 11.16 1.73
C GLN A 526 -19.79 10.45 2.13
N THR A 527 -19.53 9.31 1.50
CA THR A 527 -18.26 8.61 1.62
C THR A 527 -17.30 9.13 0.55
N LYS A 528 -16.16 9.67 0.97
CA LYS A 528 -15.05 10.07 0.09
C LYS A 528 -13.99 8.98 0.12
N ILE A 529 -13.55 8.55 -1.05
CA ILE A 529 -12.39 7.65 -1.16
C ILE A 529 -11.11 8.49 -1.11
N ALA A 530 -10.14 8.06 -0.31
CA ALA A 530 -8.86 8.74 -0.20
C ALA A 530 -8.19 8.88 -1.59
N GLY A 531 -7.80 10.09 -1.96
CA GLY A 531 -7.14 10.43 -3.24
C GLY A 531 -8.06 10.58 -4.45
N GLN A 532 -9.38 10.32 -4.35
CA GLN A 532 -10.34 10.59 -5.44
C GLN A 532 -11.12 11.89 -5.20
N PRO A 533 -11.43 12.68 -6.25
CA PRO A 533 -12.41 13.75 -6.11
C PRO A 533 -13.79 13.18 -5.73
N LEU A 534 -14.47 13.82 -4.77
CA LEU A 534 -15.86 13.56 -4.46
C LEU A 534 -16.73 14.65 -5.08
N THR A 535 -17.75 14.29 -5.85
CA THR A 535 -18.82 15.24 -6.20
C THR A 535 -19.71 15.49 -4.99
N LEU A 536 -19.75 16.73 -4.51
CA LEU A 536 -20.57 17.11 -3.36
C LEU A 536 -22.07 17.00 -3.68
N SER A 537 -22.87 16.70 -2.66
CA SER A 537 -24.32 16.61 -2.75
C SER A 537 -24.92 17.81 -3.47
N SER A 538 -25.80 17.54 -4.44
CA SER A 538 -26.51 18.57 -5.20
C SER A 538 -27.67 19.21 -4.42
N VAL A 539 -27.91 18.79 -3.18
CA VAL A 539 -29.00 19.31 -2.33
C VAL A 539 -28.59 20.65 -1.71
N THR A 540 -29.41 21.67 -1.97
CA THR A 540 -29.20 23.02 -1.42
C THR A 540 -30.04 23.21 -0.15
N PRO A 541 -29.43 23.58 1.00
CA PRO A 541 -30.19 23.87 2.22
C PRO A 541 -30.86 25.26 2.15
N THR A 542 -31.82 25.51 3.04
CA THR A 542 -32.53 26.80 3.13
C THR A 542 -32.41 27.45 4.50
N LYS A 543 -32.51 28.79 4.58
CA LYS A 543 -32.60 29.52 5.85
C LYS A 543 -33.45 30.78 5.65
N THR A 544 -34.46 30.98 6.48
CA THR A 544 -35.36 32.16 6.43
C THR A 544 -34.54 33.45 6.45
N GLU A 545 -34.86 34.44 5.61
CA GLU A 545 -34.14 35.73 5.45
C GLU A 545 -32.70 35.67 4.90
N TYR A 546 -32.13 34.47 4.70
CA TYR A 546 -30.77 34.31 4.17
C TYR A 546 -30.76 33.53 2.83
N ALA A 547 -29.80 33.87 1.97
CA ALA A 547 -29.40 33.11 0.80
C ALA A 547 -28.21 32.19 1.14
N PHE A 548 -28.21 30.97 0.58
CA PHE A 548 -27.10 30.04 0.72
C PHE A 548 -25.90 30.54 -0.09
N GLY A 549 -24.76 30.76 0.58
CA GLY A 549 -23.54 31.31 -0.01
C GLY A 549 -22.42 30.28 -0.21
N GLY A 550 -22.73 28.98 -0.08
CA GLY A 550 -21.78 27.88 -0.25
C GLY A 550 -21.38 27.18 1.07
N TRP A 551 -20.59 26.13 0.93
CA TRP A 551 -19.98 25.34 1.99
C TRP A 551 -18.54 25.79 2.24
N TYR A 552 -18.09 25.72 3.49
CA TYR A 552 -16.67 25.85 3.84
C TYR A 552 -16.27 24.76 4.84
N ILE A 553 -14.97 24.47 4.97
CA ILE A 553 -14.49 23.41 5.86
C ILE A 553 -14.56 23.89 7.31
N GLN A 554 -15.09 23.06 8.20
CA GLN A 554 -15.18 23.36 9.63
C GLN A 554 -13.80 23.72 10.20
N GLY A 555 -13.72 24.85 10.92
CA GLY A 555 -12.48 25.37 11.50
C GLY A 555 -11.82 26.48 10.66
N GLU A 556 -12.19 26.64 9.38
CA GLU A 556 -11.72 27.76 8.57
C GLU A 556 -12.48 29.06 8.86
N ASN A 557 -11.86 30.21 8.54
CA ASN A 557 -12.53 31.52 8.65
C ASN A 557 -13.65 31.63 7.59
N PRO A 558 -14.93 31.78 7.99
CA PRO A 558 -16.04 31.76 7.05
C PRO A 558 -16.02 32.87 6.00
N ILE A 559 -15.33 33.99 6.25
CA ILE A 559 -15.27 35.13 5.31
C ILE A 559 -14.18 34.91 4.26
N LEU A 560 -13.06 34.28 4.63
CA LEU A 560 -11.89 34.10 3.77
C LEU A 560 -11.82 32.72 3.10
N ALA A 561 -12.48 31.72 3.69
CA ALA A 561 -12.43 30.34 3.22
C ALA A 561 -13.02 30.18 1.81
N LYS A 562 -12.38 29.34 0.99
CA LYS A 562 -12.90 28.89 -0.30
C LYS A 562 -14.30 28.33 -0.12
N LYS A 563 -15.21 28.70 -1.02
CA LYS A 563 -16.59 28.20 -1.03
C LYS A 563 -16.73 27.07 -2.03
N TYR A 564 -17.38 26.01 -1.58
CA TYR A 564 -17.81 24.89 -2.41
C TYR A 564 -19.33 24.94 -2.57
N TYR A 565 -19.82 24.67 -3.76
CA TYR A 565 -21.24 24.67 -4.10
C TYR A 565 -21.77 23.24 -4.30
N PRO A 566 -23.10 23.05 -4.25
CA PRO A 566 -23.70 21.75 -4.53
C PRO A 566 -23.29 21.25 -5.92
N GLY A 567 -22.79 20.02 -6.02
CA GLY A 567 -22.26 19.44 -7.24
C GLY A 567 -20.78 19.74 -7.54
N ASP A 568 -20.10 20.57 -6.74
CA ASP A 568 -18.66 20.82 -6.93
C ASP A 568 -17.82 19.55 -6.70
N SER A 569 -16.66 19.48 -7.37
CA SER A 569 -15.61 18.50 -7.06
C SER A 569 -14.88 18.87 -5.77
N PHE A 570 -14.71 17.90 -4.89
CA PHE A 570 -14.08 18.04 -3.58
C PHE A 570 -12.93 17.03 -3.39
N GLU A 571 -11.70 17.54 -3.36
CA GLU A 571 -10.48 16.71 -3.41
C GLU A 571 -9.83 16.48 -2.05
N VAL A 572 -10.23 17.21 -1.00
CA VAL A 572 -9.54 17.20 0.30
C VAL A 572 -9.79 15.89 1.07
N ASP A 573 -8.74 15.14 1.33
CA ASP A 573 -8.77 13.89 2.08
C ASP A 573 -8.86 14.12 3.60
N GLY A 574 -9.74 13.35 4.25
CA GLY A 574 -9.99 13.41 5.68
C GLY A 574 -11.48 13.36 6.02
N ASN A 575 -11.79 12.98 7.25
CA ASN A 575 -13.14 13.11 7.79
C ASN A 575 -13.44 14.60 7.99
N ILE A 576 -14.30 15.16 7.13
CA ILE A 576 -14.53 16.61 7.04
C ILE A 576 -16.00 16.93 7.27
N THR A 577 -16.24 17.99 8.02
CA THR A 577 -17.55 18.64 8.13
C THR A 577 -17.57 19.89 7.28
N LEU A 578 -18.48 19.96 6.31
CA LEU A 578 -18.77 21.15 5.52
C LEU A 578 -19.86 21.97 6.23
N VAL A 579 -19.59 23.24 6.49
CA VAL A 579 -20.48 24.15 7.20
C VAL A 579 -21.11 25.15 6.23
N ALA A 580 -22.44 25.35 6.34
CA ALA A 580 -23.16 26.27 5.48
C ALA A 580 -22.81 27.74 5.79
N PHE A 581 -22.49 28.49 4.75
CA PHE A 581 -22.32 29.94 4.78
C PHE A 581 -23.61 30.63 4.30
N TRP A 582 -24.07 31.64 5.05
CA TRP A 582 -25.35 32.32 4.80
C TRP A 582 -25.12 33.82 4.60
N LYS A 583 -25.75 34.41 3.57
CA LYS A 583 -25.77 35.86 3.30
C LYS A 583 -27.19 36.39 3.47
N LEU A 584 -27.39 37.56 4.06
CA LEU A 584 -28.72 38.20 4.09
C LEU A 584 -29.22 38.43 2.67
N LYS A 585 -30.51 38.20 2.43
CA LYS A 585 -31.13 38.52 1.13
C LYS A 585 -31.22 40.04 0.98
N GLU A 586 -30.51 40.59 0.01
CA GLU A 586 -30.41 42.04 -0.24
C GLU A 586 -31.74 42.66 -0.73
N SER A 587 -32.68 41.83 -1.22
CA SER A 587 -33.97 42.25 -1.78
C SER A 587 -35.04 42.66 -0.76
N GLU A 588 -34.74 42.66 0.55
CA GLU A 588 -35.69 43.00 1.61
C GLU A 588 -35.19 44.14 2.54
N ILE A 589 -34.12 44.86 2.16
CA ILE A 589 -33.70 46.05 2.90
C ILE A 589 -34.59 47.22 2.48
N GLU A 590 -35.59 47.53 3.30
CA GLU A 590 -36.41 48.73 3.12
C GLU A 590 -35.56 49.98 3.45
N LEU A 591 -35.30 50.81 2.43
CA LEU A 591 -34.54 52.06 2.54
C LEU A 591 -35.49 53.25 2.45
N TYR A 592 -35.31 54.21 3.35
CA TYR A 592 -35.98 55.50 3.30
C TYR A 592 -35.00 56.62 2.94
N SER A 593 -35.45 57.54 2.08
CA SER A 593 -34.73 58.76 1.77
C SER A 593 -34.96 59.81 2.84
N VAL A 594 -33.87 60.34 3.41
CA VAL A 594 -33.89 61.50 4.31
C VAL A 594 -33.19 62.65 3.63
N VAL A 595 -33.93 63.71 3.34
CA VAL A 595 -33.41 64.96 2.75
C VAL A 595 -33.44 66.04 3.83
N LEU A 596 -32.29 66.67 4.09
CA LEU A 596 -32.21 67.87 4.92
C LEU A 596 -32.08 69.09 4.02
N GLN A 597 -32.90 70.12 4.25
CA GLN A 597 -32.88 71.37 3.47
C GLN A 597 -32.99 72.61 4.38
N ASN A 598 -32.60 73.76 3.86
CA ASN A 598 -32.84 75.05 4.53
C ASN A 598 -34.24 75.61 4.20
N SER A 599 -34.62 76.73 4.84
CA SER A 599 -35.91 77.40 4.63
C SER A 599 -36.16 77.88 3.19
N SER A 600 -35.12 77.99 2.37
CA SER A 600 -35.22 78.34 0.94
C SER A 600 -35.37 77.11 0.02
N GLY A 601 -35.48 75.90 0.58
CA GLY A 601 -35.60 74.65 -0.18
C GLY A 601 -34.28 74.13 -0.76
N ILE A 602 -33.14 74.69 -0.37
CA ILE A 602 -31.82 74.21 -0.83
C ILE A 602 -31.44 72.98 0.00
N THR A 603 -31.16 71.87 -0.68
CA THR A 603 -30.70 70.63 -0.05
C THR A 603 -29.31 70.80 0.58
N MET A 604 -29.22 70.50 1.87
CA MET A 604 -27.97 70.42 2.64
C MET A 604 -27.37 69.01 2.55
N THR A 605 -28.20 67.97 2.69
CA THR A 605 -27.79 66.58 2.49
C THR A 605 -28.97 65.71 2.06
N SER A 606 -28.68 64.61 1.38
CA SER A 606 -29.64 63.56 1.05
C SER A 606 -28.96 62.21 1.26
N LYS A 607 -29.58 61.32 2.05
CA LYS A 607 -29.06 59.98 2.34
C LYS A 607 -30.17 58.94 2.26
N SER A 608 -29.80 57.74 1.84
CA SER A 608 -30.64 56.54 2.01
C SER A 608 -30.32 55.92 3.37
N VAL A 609 -31.35 55.69 4.19
CA VAL A 609 -31.24 55.18 5.56
C VAL A 609 -32.08 53.92 5.68
N ILE A 610 -31.54 52.89 6.34
CA ILE A 610 -32.27 51.63 6.59
C ILE A 610 -33.48 51.92 7.49
N ALA A 611 -34.63 51.31 7.19
CA ALA A 611 -35.83 51.42 8.02
C ALA A 611 -35.52 51.16 9.50
N ASN A 612 -36.09 52.00 10.37
CA ASN A 612 -35.89 52.01 11.82
C ASN A 612 -34.46 52.32 12.32
N SER A 613 -33.54 52.72 11.44
CA SER A 613 -32.19 53.15 11.82
C SER A 613 -32.11 54.67 12.05
N PRO A 614 -31.16 55.16 12.87
CA PRO A 614 -31.01 56.58 13.13
C PRO A 614 -30.40 57.33 11.93
N PHE A 615 -30.77 58.60 11.79
CA PHE A 615 -30.14 59.54 10.89
C PHE A 615 -29.48 60.67 11.70
N SER A 616 -28.29 61.11 11.27
CA SER A 616 -27.64 62.30 11.80
C SER A 616 -26.86 63.03 10.72
N TYR A 617 -26.92 64.35 10.75
CA TYR A 617 -26.13 65.23 9.90
C TYR A 617 -25.67 66.46 10.67
N THR A 618 -24.35 66.71 10.63
CA THR A 618 -23.70 67.82 11.32
C THR A 618 -23.06 68.76 10.30
N TRP A 619 -23.21 70.06 10.51
CA TRP A 619 -22.54 71.10 9.72
C TRP A 619 -22.05 72.24 10.60
N SER A 620 -21.00 72.92 10.17
CA SER A 620 -20.52 74.16 10.78
C SER A 620 -20.93 75.36 9.93
N GLU A 621 -21.30 76.47 10.57
CA GLU A 621 -21.46 77.74 9.85
C GLU A 621 -20.09 78.42 9.76
N GLY A 622 -19.68 78.76 8.54
CA GLY A 622 -18.45 79.52 8.31
C GLY A 622 -18.49 80.86 9.05
N SER A 623 -17.37 81.25 9.65
CA SER A 623 -17.21 82.52 10.36
C SER A 623 -17.40 83.73 9.44
N ALA A 624 -18.60 84.33 9.43
CA ALA A 624 -18.87 85.61 8.78
C ALA A 624 -19.34 86.64 9.82
N SER A 625 -18.47 87.63 10.04
CA SER A 625 -18.63 88.75 10.96
C SER A 625 -19.68 89.76 10.49
N THR A 626 -20.43 90.28 11.47
CA THR A 626 -21.22 91.53 11.50
C THR A 626 -22.55 91.63 10.72
N MET A 627 -23.62 91.84 11.52
CA MET A 627 -25.01 92.24 11.21
C MET A 627 -25.86 91.25 10.41
N GLY A 628 -26.70 90.48 11.12
CA GLY A 628 -27.83 89.73 10.55
C GLY A 628 -27.71 88.20 10.56
N ILE A 629 -27.03 87.60 11.55
CA ILE A 629 -26.83 86.14 11.60
C ILE A 629 -28.19 85.45 11.79
N SER A 630 -28.66 84.79 10.75
CA SER A 630 -29.80 83.87 10.81
C SER A 630 -29.29 82.55 11.37
N ARG A 631 -29.69 82.17 12.59
CA ARG A 631 -29.23 80.93 13.23
C ARG A 631 -30.31 79.84 13.09
N PRO A 632 -29.93 78.56 12.87
CA PRO A 632 -30.85 77.43 12.94
C PRO A 632 -31.67 77.49 14.23
N LYS A 633 -32.99 77.54 14.11
CA LYS A 633 -33.92 77.68 15.24
C LYS A 633 -34.74 76.42 15.45
N THR A 634 -35.33 75.88 14.39
CA THR A 634 -36.15 74.67 14.47
C THR A 634 -35.91 73.77 13.26
N VAL A 635 -36.22 72.48 13.42
CA VAL A 635 -36.27 71.51 12.32
C VAL A 635 -37.65 70.85 12.32
N SER A 636 -38.26 70.73 11.15
CA SER A 636 -39.53 70.03 10.97
C SER A 636 -39.46 69.10 9.76
N CYS A 637 -40.03 67.89 9.89
CA CYS A 637 -39.98 66.88 8.85
C CYS A 637 -41.38 66.66 8.24
N THR A 638 -41.45 66.49 6.92
CA THR A 638 -42.72 66.41 6.16
C THR A 638 -43.62 65.26 6.59
N ASN A 639 -43.07 64.17 7.09
CA ASN A 639 -43.81 63.01 7.59
C ASN A 639 -44.15 63.09 9.09
N GLY A 640 -43.88 64.22 9.75
CA GLY A 640 -44.16 64.41 11.17
C GLY A 640 -43.20 63.69 12.13
N GLN A 641 -42.13 63.05 11.62
CA GLN A 641 -41.11 62.45 12.49
C GLN A 641 -40.37 63.51 13.33
N THR A 642 -40.10 63.18 14.58
CA THR A 642 -39.37 64.06 15.51
C THR A 642 -37.90 64.12 15.14
N ALA A 643 -37.48 65.25 14.57
CA ALA A 643 -36.07 65.59 14.42
C ALA A 643 -35.62 66.52 15.55
N ILE A 644 -34.41 66.30 16.05
CA ILE A 644 -33.80 67.11 17.11
C ILE A 644 -32.66 67.92 16.49
N LEU A 645 -32.72 69.24 16.65
CA LEU A 645 -31.64 70.16 16.33
C LEU A 645 -30.83 70.43 17.61
N SER A 646 -29.55 70.05 17.61
CA SER A 646 -28.60 70.33 18.69
C SER A 646 -27.48 71.27 18.21
N ASN A 647 -26.97 72.11 19.12
CA ASN A 647 -25.86 73.03 18.88
C ASN A 647 -24.82 72.81 20.00
N ASP A 648 -23.58 72.52 19.63
CA ASP A 648 -22.46 72.29 20.56
C ASP A 648 -21.52 73.50 20.72
N GLY A 649 -21.84 74.63 20.06
CA GLY A 649 -21.06 75.86 20.08
C GLY A 649 -20.33 76.12 18.77
N ASP A 650 -19.88 75.06 18.09
CA ASP A 650 -19.09 75.12 16.85
C ASP A 650 -19.84 74.54 15.64
N SER A 651 -20.84 73.70 15.89
CA SER A 651 -21.61 73.00 14.86
C SER A 651 -23.09 72.83 15.24
N TYR A 652 -23.92 72.59 14.23
CA TYR A 652 -25.31 72.20 14.38
C TYR A 652 -25.48 70.77 13.88
N THR A 653 -26.24 69.98 14.62
CA THR A 653 -26.56 68.60 14.25
C THR A 653 -28.07 68.40 14.22
N VAL A 654 -28.58 67.85 13.13
CA VAL A 654 -29.96 67.34 13.06
C VAL A 654 -29.91 65.83 13.19
N SER A 655 -30.70 65.29 14.12
CA SER A 655 -30.80 63.85 14.37
C SER A 655 -32.25 63.36 14.37
N ILE A 656 -32.47 62.17 13.81
CA ILE A 656 -33.73 61.41 13.87
C ILE A 656 -33.38 60.06 14.48
N ALA A 657 -34.02 59.70 15.59
CA ALA A 657 -33.67 58.48 16.34
C ALA A 657 -33.99 57.18 15.56
N SER A 658 -35.05 57.20 14.75
CA SER A 658 -35.50 56.06 13.96
C SER A 658 -36.25 56.57 12.72
N VAL A 659 -35.75 56.28 11.51
CA VAL A 659 -36.38 56.69 10.25
C VAL A 659 -37.41 55.63 9.82
N THR A 660 -38.68 56.03 9.70
CA THR A 660 -39.81 55.10 9.47
C THR A 660 -40.53 55.30 8.14
N SER A 661 -40.17 56.34 7.37
CA SER A 661 -40.63 56.57 6.00
C SER A 661 -39.76 57.65 5.33
N ASN A 662 -39.89 57.81 4.01
CA ASN A 662 -39.24 58.91 3.29
C ASN A 662 -39.63 60.27 3.89
N THR A 663 -38.65 61.15 4.09
CA THR A 663 -38.90 62.45 4.72
C THR A 663 -37.99 63.56 4.22
N VAL A 664 -38.53 64.78 4.19
CA VAL A 664 -37.78 66.00 3.99
C VAL A 664 -37.84 66.81 5.27
N CYS A 665 -36.70 67.02 5.91
CA CYS A 665 -36.56 67.82 7.10
C CYS A 665 -36.05 69.23 6.73
N THR A 666 -36.79 70.25 7.12
CA THR A 666 -36.48 71.66 6.82
C THR A 666 -35.97 72.34 8.08
N VAL A 667 -34.77 72.91 8.00
CA VAL A 667 -34.18 73.75 9.04
C VAL A 667 -34.60 75.18 8.79
N THR A 668 -35.30 75.79 9.75
CA THR A 668 -35.64 77.21 9.72
C THR A 668 -34.63 78.01 10.52
N TYR A 669 -34.36 79.22 10.06
CA TYR A 669 -33.39 80.12 10.66
C TYR A 669 -34.09 81.37 11.18
N SER A 670 -33.58 81.96 12.26
CA SER A 670 -34.07 83.25 12.76
C SER A 670 -32.93 84.22 12.99
N THR A 671 -33.14 85.48 12.64
CA THR A 671 -32.26 86.59 12.99
C THR A 671 -32.60 87.11 14.39
N ASN A 672 -31.63 87.69 15.10
CA ASN A 672 -31.79 88.20 16.48
C ASN A 672 -32.75 89.40 16.63
N SER A 673 -33.57 89.73 15.63
CA SER A 673 -34.52 90.84 15.66
C SER A 673 -35.94 90.41 15.27
N GLY A 674 -36.55 89.52 16.05
CA GLY A 674 -38.01 89.49 16.31
C GLY A 674 -39.03 89.52 15.15
N GLN A 675 -38.66 89.31 13.89
CA GLN A 675 -39.59 89.14 12.78
C GLN A 675 -39.41 87.78 12.13
N VAL A 676 -40.54 87.07 12.01
CA VAL A 676 -40.69 85.80 11.30
C VAL A 676 -40.82 86.16 9.81
N ASP A 677 -39.92 85.66 8.96
CA ASP A 677 -40.15 85.66 7.51
C ASP A 677 -41.19 84.58 7.19
N MET A 678 -42.24 85.00 6.47
CA MET A 678 -43.36 84.15 6.00
C MET A 678 -42.99 83.34 4.77
#